data_AF-A0A2N2A792-F1
#
_entry.id   AF-A0A2N2A792-F1
#
_cell.length_a   1.000
_cell.length_b   1.000
_cell.length_c   1.000
_cell.angle_alpha   90.00
_cell.angle_beta   90.00
_cell.angle_gamma   90.00
#
_symmetry.space_group_name_H-M   'P 1'
#
loop_
_entity.id
_entity.type
_entity.pdbx_description
1 polymer ?
#
loop_
_entity_poly.entity_id
_entity_poly.type
_entity_poly.pdbx_seq_one_letter_code
_entity_poly.pdbx_strand_id
1 'polypeptide(L)'
;MDIILLILIMFFAVSVMIVARVIINRRRRLRESKKEEEKVRKEQEKRRQEEERKRLEEEQRRREEEERRLAEERRRKEEEERNRLEEERRRKEELEKIKAEEEKIEQEAREKAAKEKAERERLEAEEKENKAEQEAKARKAEEEKAGKEEVKKKEELERRLKGEEEKTRLEKFRRREEEEKQELVKRPPPGKRGGRPRGSTKKSGTERSLEPKPRSPKPEIICWDEGGVWIVGIEVPEKFETSRVAQNDELLEQDTSDDSLYPLKHIEGRVKVAWTAGEQDGEIDIPIMDEGRNYLVFKMRKDWKGLGRLVRRPTAGYYLIIAPQEWERHEETSGTAPVAPEKVQINGYKAHFFVLRQNEDTAVAFINAKSERIQVETGSSRFQLVGKEISDSSEDMGPLFGEEPPRIKTIDEREWRNVGMVVVGEEGGGRNRWRTQFIPEKGANEQKMPDELTNQQGGWYFVRIYDNNDDLLESMDFRFITGLKGIQIVNSKPLPEPDGYNDVIVQFIHQANCKVEPMDEEMFHALTIRRENDLTIITIPPRPDYDKTHWILSDRNAKVKVTVLVERVWWCVGRLGVVPANWTGKTVSLSRKDFTAITDEALWVKFPRKRWISKIEVGFNRTKSRYYNVEVENEEIAVPLRDFCDAEEIQNKQEEFAMKIWVSSDGTKTYEAIVLKIPAEVSPPVEQKPPRVKPLPPRKLEAEVKTRRGKRKGKGFSRNEVANAGLTMEDVKCLHIPYDKRRKSSHSWNMERLKFVTKR
;
A
#
# COMPACT_ATOMS: atom_id res chain seq x y z
N MET A 1 -59.92 -103.20 51.89
CA MET A 1 -59.06 -102.48 50.93
C MET A 1 -59.32 -100.99 51.11
N ASP A 2 -58.32 -100.27 51.60
CA ASP A 2 -58.47 -98.92 52.14
C ASP A 2 -58.73 -97.87 51.06
N ILE A 3 -59.84 -97.14 51.22
CA ILE A 3 -60.21 -95.94 50.46
C ILE A 3 -59.07 -94.91 50.45
N ILE A 4 -58.26 -94.87 51.52
CA ILE A 4 -57.09 -94.00 51.66
C ILE A 4 -56.02 -94.30 50.58
N LEU A 5 -55.79 -95.58 50.24
CA LEU A 5 -54.82 -95.95 49.22
C LEU A 5 -55.25 -95.50 47.82
N LEU A 6 -56.56 -95.59 47.53
CA LEU A 6 -57.15 -95.17 46.25
C LEU A 6 -57.09 -93.64 46.08
N ILE A 7 -57.30 -92.88 47.16
CA ILE A 7 -57.16 -91.42 47.17
C ILE A 7 -55.69 -91.02 46.94
N LEU A 8 -54.73 -91.69 47.57
CA LEU A 8 -53.30 -91.41 47.38
C LEU A 8 -52.85 -91.71 45.94
N ILE A 9 -53.33 -92.79 45.32
CA ILE A 9 -53.03 -93.11 43.91
C ILE A 9 -53.62 -92.04 42.98
N MET A 10 -54.83 -91.55 43.24
CA MET A 10 -55.43 -90.45 42.47
C MET A 10 -54.64 -89.14 42.61
N PHE A 11 -54.22 -88.76 43.82
CA PHE A 11 -53.39 -87.58 44.02
C PHE A 11 -52.03 -87.68 43.34
N PHE A 12 -51.42 -88.87 43.34
CA PHE A 12 -50.17 -89.12 42.63
C PHE A 12 -50.35 -89.05 41.10
N ALA A 13 -51.44 -89.61 40.57
CA ALA A 13 -51.74 -89.50 39.14
C ALA A 13 -51.98 -88.04 38.70
N VAL A 14 -52.70 -87.26 39.52
CA VAL A 14 -52.95 -85.84 39.26
C VAL A 14 -51.66 -85.02 39.36
N SER A 15 -50.80 -85.27 40.35
CA SER A 15 -49.53 -84.55 40.49
C SER A 15 -48.58 -84.87 39.33
N VAL A 16 -48.49 -86.12 38.89
CA VAL A 16 -47.71 -86.53 37.71
C VAL A 16 -48.25 -85.86 36.44
N MET A 17 -49.57 -85.78 36.26
CA MET A 17 -50.17 -85.07 35.12
C MET A 17 -49.88 -83.57 35.14
N ILE A 18 -49.92 -82.92 36.31
CA ILE A 18 -49.57 -81.49 36.45
C ILE A 18 -48.10 -81.27 36.10
N VAL A 19 -47.19 -82.10 36.63
CA VAL A 19 -45.75 -82.01 36.34
C VAL A 19 -45.47 -82.24 34.85
N ALA A 20 -46.09 -83.26 34.24
CA ALA A 20 -45.96 -83.52 32.80
C ALA A 20 -46.45 -82.31 31.96
N ARG A 21 -47.59 -81.71 32.33
CA ARG A 21 -48.14 -80.53 31.64
C ARG A 21 -47.23 -79.31 31.76
N VAL A 22 -46.62 -79.10 32.94
CA VAL A 22 -45.64 -78.02 33.16
C VAL A 22 -44.38 -78.25 32.32
N ILE A 23 -43.86 -79.49 32.25
CA ILE A 23 -42.69 -79.83 31.44
C ILE A 23 -42.97 -79.61 29.94
N ILE A 24 -44.15 -80.02 29.46
CA ILE A 24 -44.57 -79.82 28.07
C ILE A 24 -44.70 -78.32 27.76
N ASN A 25 -45.34 -77.54 28.64
CA ASN A 25 -45.46 -76.10 28.44
C ASN A 25 -44.10 -75.38 28.50
N ARG A 26 -43.19 -75.81 29.38
CA ARG A 26 -41.83 -75.27 29.46
C ARG A 26 -41.03 -75.54 28.19
N ARG A 27 -41.14 -76.76 27.63
CA ARG A 27 -40.51 -77.11 26.34
C ARG A 27 -41.11 -76.34 25.18
N ARG A 28 -42.42 -76.07 25.18
CA ARG A 28 -43.08 -75.24 24.17
C ARG A 28 -42.59 -73.79 24.20
N ARG A 29 -42.54 -73.16 25.38
CA ARG A 29 -41.99 -71.80 25.55
C ARG A 29 -40.52 -71.70 25.14
N LEU A 30 -39.71 -72.71 25.46
CA LEU A 30 -38.30 -72.76 25.02
C LEU A 30 -38.15 -72.83 23.50
N ARG A 31 -39.05 -73.55 22.79
CA ARG A 31 -39.04 -73.58 21.31
C ARG A 31 -39.52 -72.27 20.70
N GLU A 32 -40.52 -71.63 21.30
CA GLU A 32 -41.03 -70.33 20.86
C GLU A 32 -39.96 -69.23 21.08
N SER A 33 -39.32 -69.20 22.26
CA SER A 33 -38.19 -68.31 22.58
C SER A 33 -37.02 -68.49 21.61
N LYS A 34 -36.62 -69.73 21.32
CA LYS A 34 -35.54 -69.99 20.35
C LYS A 34 -35.88 -69.53 18.93
N LYS A 35 -37.14 -69.69 18.50
CA LYS A 35 -37.60 -69.21 17.19
C LYS A 35 -37.65 -67.68 17.13
N GLU A 36 -37.97 -67.03 18.23
CA GLU A 36 -38.01 -65.57 18.35
C GLU A 36 -36.60 -64.98 18.37
N GLU A 37 -35.68 -65.56 19.14
CA GLU A 37 -34.25 -65.22 19.11
C GLU A 37 -33.63 -65.41 17.72
N GLU A 38 -33.96 -66.49 17.01
CA GLU A 38 -33.46 -66.72 15.65
C GLU A 38 -34.01 -65.69 14.65
N LYS A 39 -35.27 -65.27 14.80
CA LYS A 39 -35.85 -64.19 13.98
C LYS A 39 -35.18 -62.86 14.25
N VAL A 40 -34.99 -62.49 15.52
CA VAL A 40 -34.31 -61.25 15.91
C VAL A 40 -32.88 -61.25 15.38
N ARG A 41 -32.16 -62.37 15.47
CA ARG A 41 -30.80 -62.50 14.93
C ARG A 41 -30.76 -62.31 13.41
N LYS A 42 -31.68 -62.93 12.66
CA LYS A 42 -31.78 -62.76 11.20
C LYS A 42 -32.16 -61.33 10.81
N GLU A 43 -32.99 -60.65 11.59
CA GLU A 43 -33.35 -59.25 11.34
C GLU A 43 -32.18 -58.30 11.62
N GLN A 44 -31.45 -58.52 12.71
CA GLN A 44 -30.24 -57.76 13.03
C GLN A 44 -29.16 -57.94 11.96
N GLU A 45 -28.97 -59.15 11.46
CA GLU A 45 -28.00 -59.45 10.39
C GLU A 45 -28.38 -58.74 9.07
N LYS A 46 -29.67 -58.74 8.69
CA LYS A 46 -30.15 -57.97 7.54
C LYS A 46 -29.94 -56.46 7.70
N ARG A 47 -30.19 -55.90 8.88
CA ARG A 47 -29.94 -54.47 9.15
C ARG A 47 -28.47 -54.11 9.03
N ARG A 48 -27.56 -54.97 9.53
CA ARG A 48 -26.11 -54.78 9.37
C ARG A 48 -25.69 -54.81 7.91
N GLN A 49 -26.19 -55.78 7.13
CA GLN A 49 -25.90 -55.85 5.70
C GLN A 49 -26.43 -54.63 4.92
N GLU A 50 -27.60 -54.12 5.28
CA GLU A 50 -28.16 -52.91 4.65
C GLU A 50 -27.36 -51.65 5.01
N GLU A 51 -26.93 -51.52 6.26
CA GLU A 51 -26.11 -50.40 6.72
C GLU A 51 -24.72 -50.41 6.07
N GLU A 52 -24.09 -51.58 5.96
CA GLU A 52 -22.81 -51.76 5.28
C GLU A 52 -22.91 -51.40 3.79
N ARG A 53 -24.01 -51.80 3.12
CA ARG A 53 -24.26 -51.39 1.73
C ARG A 53 -24.43 -49.88 1.58
N LYS A 54 -25.15 -49.22 2.50
CA LYS A 54 -25.30 -47.75 2.50
C LYS A 54 -23.97 -47.04 2.72
N ARG A 55 -23.12 -47.56 3.62
CA ARG A 55 -21.77 -47.01 3.85
C ARG A 55 -20.89 -47.10 2.60
N LEU A 56 -20.92 -48.24 1.90
CA LEU A 56 -20.18 -48.44 0.64
C LEU A 56 -20.69 -47.51 -0.48
N GLU A 57 -22.02 -47.34 -0.61
CA GLU A 57 -22.61 -46.40 -1.57
C GLU A 57 -22.25 -44.93 -1.27
N GLU A 58 -22.23 -44.55 0.01
CA GLU A 58 -21.82 -43.19 0.43
C GLU A 58 -20.33 -42.95 0.20
N GLU A 59 -19.48 -43.93 0.50
CA GLU A 59 -18.03 -43.85 0.25
C GLU A 59 -17.71 -43.73 -1.25
N GLN A 60 -18.41 -44.49 -2.11
CA GLN A 60 -18.29 -44.34 -3.56
C GLN A 60 -18.68 -42.94 -4.02
N ARG A 61 -19.80 -42.39 -3.53
CA ARG A 61 -20.22 -41.02 -3.87
C ARG A 61 -19.20 -39.97 -3.44
N ARG A 62 -18.61 -40.11 -2.25
CA ARG A 62 -17.56 -39.20 -1.77
C ARG A 62 -16.32 -39.25 -2.66
N ARG A 63 -15.89 -40.45 -3.10
CA ARG A 63 -14.76 -40.61 -4.02
C ARG A 63 -15.04 -39.99 -5.39
N GLU A 64 -16.23 -40.22 -5.95
CA GLU A 64 -16.63 -39.62 -7.23
C GLU A 64 -16.72 -38.08 -7.15
N GLU A 65 -17.20 -37.54 -6.04
CA GLU A 65 -17.26 -36.09 -5.81
C GLU A 65 -15.86 -35.48 -5.65
N GLU A 66 -14.97 -36.13 -4.91
CA GLU A 66 -13.58 -35.71 -4.75
C GLU A 66 -12.82 -35.73 -6.08
N GLU A 67 -12.99 -36.79 -6.87
CA GLU A 67 -12.38 -36.91 -8.20
C GLU A 67 -12.91 -35.81 -9.15
N ARG A 68 -14.20 -35.48 -9.08
CA ARG A 68 -14.80 -34.38 -9.83
C ARG A 68 -14.24 -33.02 -9.40
N ARG A 69 -14.05 -32.78 -8.10
CA ARG A 69 -13.43 -31.55 -7.58
C ARG A 69 -11.99 -31.40 -8.05
N LEU A 70 -11.20 -32.49 -8.00
CA LEU A 70 -9.82 -32.51 -8.49
C LEU A 70 -9.74 -32.27 -10.00
N ALA A 71 -10.67 -32.83 -10.79
CA ALA A 71 -10.74 -32.59 -12.23
C ALA A 71 -11.11 -31.14 -12.56
N GLU A 72 -12.03 -30.53 -11.81
CA GLU A 72 -12.40 -29.12 -11.98
C GLU A 72 -11.27 -28.17 -11.57
N GLU A 73 -10.55 -28.48 -10.49
CA GLU A 73 -9.37 -27.71 -10.06
C GLU A 73 -8.25 -27.78 -11.10
N ARG A 74 -7.98 -28.95 -11.70
CA ARG A 74 -7.01 -29.08 -12.79
C ARG A 74 -7.40 -28.24 -14.01
N ARG A 75 -8.66 -28.29 -14.44
CA ARG A 75 -9.15 -27.46 -15.55
C ARG A 75 -9.00 -25.97 -15.27
N ARG A 76 -9.28 -25.53 -14.03
CA ARG A 76 -9.10 -24.15 -13.63
C ARG A 76 -7.63 -23.72 -13.66
N LYS A 77 -6.71 -24.57 -13.17
CA LYS A 77 -5.27 -24.30 -13.23
C LYS A 77 -4.75 -24.21 -14.68
N GLU A 78 -5.20 -25.12 -15.56
CA GLU A 78 -4.85 -25.09 -16.99
C GLU A 78 -5.39 -23.82 -17.68
N GLU A 79 -6.60 -23.36 -17.33
CA GLU A 79 -7.17 -22.13 -17.85
C GLU A 79 -6.44 -20.87 -17.34
N GLU A 80 -6.11 -20.83 -16.04
CA GLU A 80 -5.32 -19.75 -15.43
C GLU A 80 -3.91 -19.69 -16.05
N GLU A 81 -3.25 -20.82 -16.29
CA GLU A 81 -1.95 -20.90 -16.96
C GLU A 81 -2.04 -20.42 -18.41
N ARG A 82 -3.08 -20.81 -19.15
CA ARG A 82 -3.30 -20.33 -20.53
C ARG A 82 -3.51 -18.82 -20.57
N ASN A 83 -4.28 -18.27 -19.62
CA ASN A 83 -4.51 -16.83 -19.54
C ASN A 83 -3.23 -16.07 -19.18
N ARG A 84 -2.40 -16.60 -18.26
CA ARG A 84 -1.07 -16.03 -17.94
C ARG A 84 -0.15 -16.00 -19.17
N LEU A 85 -0.09 -17.08 -19.94
CA LEU A 85 0.73 -17.14 -21.15
C LEU A 85 0.24 -16.17 -22.24
N GLU A 86 -1.09 -16.00 -22.38
CA GLU A 86 -1.65 -15.02 -23.32
C GLU A 86 -1.34 -13.58 -22.89
N GLU A 87 -1.44 -13.28 -21.59
CA GLU A 87 -1.11 -11.96 -21.04
C GLU A 87 0.39 -11.66 -21.19
N GLU A 88 1.27 -12.63 -20.91
CA GLU A 88 2.71 -12.47 -21.11
C GLU A 88 3.04 -12.19 -22.59
N ARG A 89 2.36 -12.87 -23.53
CA ARG A 89 2.52 -12.61 -24.96
C ARG A 89 2.09 -11.18 -25.33
N ARG A 90 0.95 -10.70 -24.81
CA ARG A 90 0.49 -9.33 -25.03
C ARG A 90 1.47 -8.30 -24.47
N ARG A 91 2.01 -8.53 -23.28
CA ARG A 91 3.03 -7.66 -22.67
C ARG A 91 4.31 -7.62 -23.51
N LYS A 92 4.77 -8.76 -24.06
CA LYS A 92 5.93 -8.80 -24.97
C LYS A 92 5.68 -8.01 -26.26
N GLU A 93 4.50 -8.18 -26.88
CA GLU A 93 4.11 -7.44 -28.09
C GLU A 93 4.00 -5.92 -27.81
N GLU A 94 3.52 -5.52 -26.64
CA GLU A 94 3.45 -4.11 -26.23
C GLU A 94 4.84 -3.53 -25.95
N LEU A 95 5.72 -4.29 -25.29
CA LEU A 95 7.09 -3.88 -25.04
C LEU A 95 7.89 -3.71 -26.35
N GLU A 96 7.69 -4.58 -27.34
CA GLU A 96 8.29 -4.44 -28.67
C GLU A 96 7.79 -3.19 -29.40
N LYS A 97 6.50 -2.84 -29.27
CA LYS A 97 5.95 -1.60 -29.84
C LYS A 97 6.55 -0.36 -29.19
N ILE A 98 6.69 -0.35 -27.86
CA ILE A 98 7.31 0.75 -27.12
C ILE A 98 8.77 0.90 -27.56
N LYS A 99 9.54 -0.19 -27.63
CA LYS A 99 10.93 -0.16 -28.11
C LYS A 99 11.06 0.39 -29.53
N ALA A 100 10.17 -0.01 -30.44
CA ALA A 100 10.17 0.48 -31.81
C ALA A 100 9.81 1.98 -31.89
N GLU A 101 8.93 2.46 -31.01
CA GLU A 101 8.57 3.87 -30.92
C GLU A 101 9.71 4.71 -30.31
N GLU A 102 10.36 4.22 -29.26
CA GLU A 102 11.56 4.83 -28.67
C GLU A 102 12.71 4.94 -29.69
N GLU A 103 12.98 3.88 -30.46
CA GLU A 103 14.02 3.90 -31.50
C GLU A 103 13.69 4.93 -32.59
N LYS A 104 12.41 5.08 -32.94
CA LYS A 104 11.97 6.10 -33.89
C LYS A 104 12.15 7.53 -33.35
N ILE A 105 11.81 7.76 -32.08
CA ILE A 105 12.02 9.04 -31.40
C ILE A 105 13.51 9.37 -31.33
N GLU A 106 14.35 8.38 -31.01
CA GLU A 106 15.81 8.56 -30.96
C GLU A 106 16.38 8.90 -32.35
N GLN A 107 15.89 8.24 -33.40
CA GLN A 107 16.31 8.53 -34.77
C GLN A 107 15.91 9.95 -35.20
N GLU A 108 14.68 10.39 -34.89
CA GLU A 108 14.22 11.75 -35.15
C GLU A 108 15.05 12.79 -34.37
N ALA A 109 15.41 12.50 -33.11
CA ALA A 109 16.27 13.35 -32.29
C ALA A 109 17.69 13.45 -32.87
N ARG A 110 18.28 12.33 -33.33
CA ARG A 110 19.60 12.31 -33.98
C ARG A 110 19.59 13.11 -35.27
N GLU A 111 18.56 13.00 -36.10
CA GLU A 111 18.42 13.80 -37.32
C GLU A 111 18.29 15.30 -37.02
N LYS A 112 17.51 15.66 -35.99
CA LYS A 112 17.36 17.05 -35.56
C LYS A 112 18.68 17.62 -35.04
N ALA A 113 19.40 16.88 -34.19
CA ALA A 113 20.71 17.29 -33.68
C ALA A 113 21.74 17.43 -34.80
N ALA A 114 21.72 16.55 -35.81
CA ALA A 114 22.60 16.67 -36.98
C ALA A 114 22.30 17.91 -37.82
N LYS A 115 21.01 18.27 -38.00
CA LYS A 115 20.60 19.50 -38.70
C LYS A 115 21.03 20.75 -37.94
N GLU A 116 20.80 20.80 -36.63
CA GLU A 116 21.22 21.94 -35.78
C GLU A 116 22.74 22.11 -35.78
N LYS A 117 23.51 21.00 -35.73
CA LYS A 117 24.97 21.03 -35.82
C LYS A 117 25.44 21.59 -37.17
N ALA A 118 24.86 21.13 -38.28
CA ALA A 118 25.21 21.62 -39.61
C ALA A 118 24.88 23.10 -39.81
N GLU A 119 23.75 23.56 -39.25
CA GLU A 119 23.37 24.99 -39.27
C GLU A 119 24.35 25.84 -38.45
N ARG A 120 24.75 25.37 -37.26
CA ARG A 120 25.74 26.04 -36.42
C ARG A 120 27.11 26.14 -37.11
N GLU A 121 27.58 25.05 -37.74
CA GLU A 121 28.84 25.05 -38.49
C GLU A 121 28.81 26.04 -39.67
N ARG A 122 27.65 26.17 -40.34
CA ARG A 122 27.46 27.15 -41.42
C ARG A 122 27.49 28.59 -40.91
N LEU A 123 26.83 28.88 -39.78
CA LEU A 123 26.86 30.21 -39.16
C LEU A 123 28.28 30.57 -38.67
N GLU A 124 29.01 29.63 -38.07
CA GLU A 124 30.40 29.85 -37.66
C GLU A 124 31.33 30.08 -38.86
N ALA A 125 31.08 29.45 -40.01
CA ALA A 125 31.83 29.70 -41.25
C ALA A 125 31.55 31.10 -41.81
N GLU A 126 30.29 31.53 -41.83
CA GLU A 126 29.87 32.86 -42.29
C GLU A 126 30.42 33.97 -41.37
N GLU A 127 30.46 33.75 -40.05
CA GLU A 127 31.06 34.69 -39.10
C GLU A 127 32.57 34.82 -39.32
N LYS A 128 33.28 33.72 -39.60
CA LYS A 128 34.71 33.74 -39.91
C LYS A 128 35.00 34.49 -41.21
N GLU A 129 34.16 34.31 -42.24
CA GLU A 129 34.30 35.02 -43.51
C GLU A 129 34.07 36.53 -43.35
N ASN A 130 32.99 36.92 -42.64
CA ASN A 130 32.69 38.32 -42.32
C ASN A 130 33.82 38.97 -41.52
N LYS A 131 34.39 38.26 -40.54
CA LYS A 131 35.53 38.74 -39.74
C LYS A 131 36.77 38.94 -40.60
N ALA A 132 37.08 38.00 -41.50
CA ALA A 132 38.20 38.12 -42.42
C ALA A 132 38.02 39.31 -43.39
N GLU A 133 36.80 39.56 -43.87
CA GLU A 133 36.49 40.71 -44.73
C GLU A 133 36.65 42.05 -43.98
N GLN A 134 36.21 42.11 -42.71
CA GLN A 134 36.41 43.28 -41.86
C GLN A 134 37.89 43.55 -41.57
N GLU A 135 38.67 42.52 -41.27
CA GLU A 135 40.12 42.64 -41.07
C GLU A 135 40.85 43.09 -42.35
N ALA A 136 40.43 42.60 -43.52
CA ALA A 136 40.98 43.05 -44.80
C ALA A 136 40.64 44.52 -45.11
N LYS A 137 39.42 44.97 -44.80
CA LYS A 137 39.02 46.38 -44.92
C LYS A 137 39.81 47.27 -43.95
N ALA A 138 40.05 46.80 -42.73
CA ALA A 138 40.86 47.52 -41.73
C ALA A 138 42.31 47.69 -42.17
N ARG A 139 42.93 46.63 -42.73
CA ARG A 139 44.30 46.70 -43.27
C ARG A 139 44.43 47.69 -44.43
N LYS A 140 43.47 47.69 -45.37
CA LYS A 140 43.45 48.69 -46.45
C LYS A 140 43.33 50.12 -45.93
N ALA A 141 42.53 50.34 -44.88
CA ALA A 141 42.39 51.66 -44.26
C ALA A 141 43.66 52.09 -43.49
N GLU A 142 44.40 51.16 -42.88
CA GLU A 142 45.70 51.42 -42.27
C GLU A 142 46.78 51.74 -43.31
N GLU A 143 46.84 51.01 -44.41
CA GLU A 143 47.77 51.28 -45.52
C GLU A 143 47.52 52.67 -46.14
N GLU A 144 46.24 53.06 -46.29
CA GLU A 144 45.87 54.38 -46.79
C GLU A 144 46.21 55.52 -45.80
N LYS A 145 46.15 55.24 -44.49
CA LYS A 145 46.62 56.18 -43.44
C LYS A 145 48.14 56.29 -43.42
N ALA A 146 48.85 55.18 -43.58
CA ALA A 146 50.32 55.17 -43.65
C ALA A 146 50.83 55.95 -44.87
N GLY A 147 50.19 55.81 -46.02
CA GLY A 147 50.52 56.60 -47.22
C GLY A 147 50.30 58.11 -47.04
N LYS A 148 49.25 58.51 -46.30
CA LYS A 148 48.99 59.93 -45.97
C LYS A 148 49.98 60.49 -44.94
N GLU A 149 50.49 59.67 -44.02
CA GLU A 149 51.47 60.06 -43.02
C GLU A 149 52.89 60.21 -43.62
N GLU A 150 53.22 59.41 -44.64
CA GLU A 150 54.50 59.48 -45.34
C GLU A 150 54.64 60.73 -46.23
N VAL A 151 53.53 61.17 -46.85
CA VAL A 151 53.46 62.46 -47.58
C VAL A 151 53.62 63.64 -46.62
N LYS A 152 53.03 63.56 -45.42
CA LYS A 152 53.13 64.60 -44.38
C LYS A 152 54.54 64.75 -43.82
N LYS A 153 55.27 63.64 -43.66
CA LYS A 153 56.68 63.64 -43.22
C LYS A 153 57.64 64.20 -44.27
N LYS A 154 57.32 64.05 -45.57
CA LYS A 154 58.09 64.69 -46.66
C LYS A 154 57.90 66.21 -46.70
N GLU A 155 56.67 66.71 -46.50
CA GLU A 155 56.41 68.17 -46.44
C GLU A 155 57.00 68.85 -45.19
N GLU A 156 57.07 68.15 -44.05
CA GLU A 156 57.64 68.69 -42.81
C GLU A 156 59.18 68.76 -42.85
N LEU A 157 59.84 67.83 -43.55
CA LEU A 157 61.28 67.84 -43.77
C LEU A 157 61.72 69.00 -44.70
N GLU A 158 60.89 69.34 -45.69
CA GLU A 158 61.15 70.42 -46.65
C GLU A 158 60.94 71.83 -46.02
N ARG A 159 60.04 71.95 -45.03
CA ARG A 159 59.88 73.17 -44.22
C ARG A 159 61.03 73.41 -43.24
N ARG A 160 61.67 72.34 -42.75
CA ARG A 160 62.84 72.43 -41.85
C ARG A 160 64.11 72.93 -42.54
N LEU A 161 64.24 72.72 -43.85
CA LEU A 161 65.40 73.19 -44.65
C LEU A 161 65.30 74.67 -45.09
N LYS A 162 64.18 75.37 -44.80
CA LYS A 162 63.96 76.79 -45.19
C LYS A 162 63.83 77.76 -44.00
N GLY A 163 64.11 77.30 -42.78
CA GLY A 163 63.92 78.08 -41.54
C GLY A 163 65.19 78.38 -40.74
N GLU A 164 66.38 78.19 -41.31
CA GLU A 164 67.69 78.30 -40.63
C GLU A 164 68.52 79.52 -41.07
N GLU A 165 67.87 80.65 -41.40
CA GLU A 165 68.56 81.95 -41.62
C GLU A 165 68.08 83.10 -40.72
N GLU A 166 67.11 82.89 -39.82
CA GLU A 166 66.51 84.00 -39.06
C GLU A 166 66.28 83.69 -37.57
N LYS A 167 67.30 83.12 -36.90
CA LYS A 167 67.30 83.08 -35.41
C LYS A 167 68.68 83.25 -34.78
N THR A 168 69.53 84.02 -35.47
CA THR A 168 70.83 84.49 -35.00
C THR A 168 70.73 85.90 -34.41
N ARG A 169 69.76 86.19 -33.52
CA ARG A 169 69.74 87.48 -32.79
C ARG A 169 68.82 87.62 -31.57
N LEU A 170 68.61 86.56 -30.79
CA LEU A 170 68.09 86.65 -29.41
C LEU A 170 68.26 85.23 -28.85
N GLU A 171 69.00 84.93 -27.79
CA GLU A 171 69.24 85.74 -26.62
C GLU A 171 70.36 85.07 -25.83
N LYS A 172 71.50 85.74 -25.80
CA LYS A 172 72.48 85.60 -24.73
C LYS A 172 71.79 85.97 -23.42
N PHE A 173 71.12 85.04 -22.74
CA PHE A 173 70.78 85.26 -21.33
C PHE A 173 70.60 84.04 -20.45
N ARG A 174 71.02 82.82 -20.81
CA ARG A 174 71.05 81.75 -19.80
C ARG A 174 71.98 80.58 -20.08
N ARG A 175 73.26 80.91 -20.21
CA ARG A 175 74.37 79.94 -20.12
C ARG A 175 75.17 80.19 -18.84
N ARG A 176 74.82 79.41 -17.81
CA ARG A 176 75.54 79.03 -16.56
C ARG A 176 74.48 78.24 -15.80
N GLU A 177 74.52 76.92 -15.62
CA GLU A 177 75.60 75.93 -15.53
C GLU A 177 75.12 74.68 -16.32
N GLU A 178 75.79 74.17 -17.35
CA GLU A 178 76.99 73.31 -17.26
C GLU A 178 76.88 72.28 -16.14
N GLU A 179 76.37 71.08 -16.46
CA GLU A 179 77.19 69.86 -16.59
C GLU A 179 76.23 68.66 -16.77
N GLU A 180 76.05 68.17 -18.00
CA GLU A 180 76.87 67.14 -18.67
C GLU A 180 76.24 65.74 -18.46
N LYS A 181 75.42 65.30 -19.43
CA LYS A 181 75.65 64.18 -20.39
C LYS A 181 75.67 62.80 -19.70
N GLN A 182 75.09 61.72 -20.24
CA GLN A 182 74.82 61.38 -21.63
C GLN A 182 73.94 60.11 -21.65
N GLU A 183 73.09 59.99 -22.69
CA GLU A 183 72.72 58.75 -23.41
C GLU A 183 72.11 57.55 -22.63
N LEU A 184 70.98 56.92 -22.99
CA LEU A 184 70.54 56.41 -24.30
C LEU A 184 69.11 55.79 -24.16
N VAL A 185 68.39 55.74 -25.29
CA VAL A 185 67.32 54.78 -25.66
C VAL A 185 65.95 54.83 -24.95
N LYS A 186 64.95 55.24 -25.73
CA LYS A 186 63.51 54.98 -25.54
C LYS A 186 63.19 53.51 -25.82
N ARG A 187 62.57 52.79 -24.86
CA ARG A 187 61.42 51.86 -25.06
C ARG A 187 60.64 51.66 -23.74
N PRO A 188 59.28 51.55 -23.76
CA PRO A 188 58.41 51.31 -22.60
C PRO A 188 58.26 49.79 -22.32
N PRO A 189 57.90 49.29 -21.11
CA PRO A 189 56.49 49.28 -20.62
C PRO A 189 56.29 49.22 -19.07
N PRO A 190 55.03 49.19 -18.56
CA PRO A 190 54.69 49.30 -17.15
C PRO A 190 54.47 47.92 -16.48
N GLY A 191 55.10 47.69 -15.33
CA GLY A 191 54.85 46.46 -14.57
C GLY A 191 55.77 46.26 -13.37
N LYS A 192 55.20 46.44 -12.18
CA LYS A 192 55.64 45.90 -10.88
C LYS A 192 56.97 46.45 -10.29
N ARG A 193 56.92 46.62 -8.96
CA ARG A 193 58.02 46.68 -7.98
C ARG A 193 58.67 48.08 -7.85
N GLY A 194 58.92 48.60 -6.66
CA GLY A 194 58.70 48.09 -5.32
C GLY A 194 59.31 49.07 -4.30
N GLY A 195 58.63 49.25 -3.17
CA GLY A 195 59.15 49.95 -1.99
C GLY A 195 59.00 49.03 -0.78
N ARG A 196 60.12 48.49 -0.32
CA ARG A 196 60.29 47.72 0.93
C ARG A 196 60.39 48.71 2.10
N PRO A 197 59.82 48.39 3.27
CA PRO A 197 60.62 48.50 4.49
C PRO A 197 60.72 47.17 5.24
N ARG A 198 61.91 46.94 5.78
CA ARG A 198 62.25 45.88 6.74
C ARG A 198 61.70 46.26 8.12
N GLY A 199 61.19 45.28 8.87
CA GLY A 199 60.84 45.45 10.28
C GLY A 199 60.34 44.15 10.88
N SER A 200 61.24 43.46 11.57
CA SER A 200 61.13 42.14 12.19
C SER A 200 60.07 42.04 13.30
N THR A 201 59.22 41.00 13.27
CA THR A 201 58.99 40.16 14.46
C THR A 201 58.39 38.81 14.07
N LYS A 202 59.11 37.74 14.43
CA LYS A 202 58.62 36.36 14.39
C LYS A 202 57.40 36.22 15.31
N LYS A 203 56.24 35.87 14.77
CA LYS A 203 55.26 35.00 15.42
C LYS A 203 54.70 34.02 14.39
N SER A 204 54.99 32.76 14.66
CA SER A 204 54.53 31.55 14.00
C SER A 204 53.02 31.37 14.11
N GLY A 205 52.40 30.76 13.10
CA GLY A 205 51.06 30.17 13.19
C GLY A 205 50.01 30.78 12.27
N THR A 206 50.30 30.95 10.97
CA THR A 206 49.24 31.14 9.99
C THR A 206 48.65 29.77 9.65
N GLU A 207 47.71 29.32 10.48
CA GLU A 207 46.72 28.31 10.10
C GLU A 207 45.98 28.88 8.88
N ARG A 208 46.33 28.39 7.69
CA ARG A 208 45.46 28.49 6.53
C ARG A 208 44.27 27.59 6.85
N SER A 209 43.15 28.17 7.27
CA SER A 209 41.87 27.50 7.30
C SER A 209 41.57 27.04 5.87
N LEU A 210 41.91 25.80 5.57
CA LEU A 210 41.45 25.10 4.38
C LEU A 210 39.93 25.09 4.48
N GLU A 211 39.26 25.88 3.64
CA GLU A 211 37.82 25.76 3.48
C GLU A 211 37.53 24.29 3.12
N PRO A 212 36.73 23.58 3.93
CA PRO A 212 36.47 22.18 3.71
C PRO A 212 35.76 22.04 2.36
N LYS A 213 36.41 21.38 1.41
CA LYS A 213 35.78 21.03 0.13
C LYS A 213 34.49 20.26 0.42
N PRO A 214 33.37 20.58 -0.24
CA PRO A 214 32.12 19.85 -0.05
C PRO A 214 32.35 18.37 -0.36
N ARG A 215 32.14 17.49 0.63
CA ARG A 215 32.24 16.04 0.44
C ARG A 215 31.14 15.61 -0.51
N SER A 216 31.44 14.89 -1.59
CA SER A 216 30.39 14.46 -2.50
C SER A 216 29.66 13.23 -1.93
N PRO A 217 28.35 13.03 -2.18
CA PRO A 217 27.59 11.86 -1.71
C PRO A 217 28.30 10.53 -1.98
N LYS A 218 28.38 9.62 -1.02
CA LYS A 218 29.09 8.33 -1.20
C LYS A 218 28.14 7.24 -1.74
N PRO A 219 28.65 6.21 -2.41
CA PRO A 219 27.89 4.99 -2.62
C PRO A 219 27.44 4.37 -1.29
N GLU A 220 26.26 3.77 -1.26
CA GLU A 220 25.65 3.22 -0.04
C GLU A 220 25.19 1.78 -0.21
N ILE A 221 25.34 0.97 0.84
CA ILE A 221 24.79 -0.39 0.86
C ILE A 221 23.30 -0.29 1.18
N ILE A 222 22.49 -0.92 0.34
CA ILE A 222 21.03 -0.89 0.42
C ILE A 222 20.44 -2.29 0.27
N CYS A 223 19.15 -2.43 0.52
CA CYS A 223 18.38 -3.62 0.14
C CYS A 223 17.06 -3.24 -0.53
N TRP A 224 16.52 -4.11 -1.39
CA TRP A 224 15.20 -3.95 -2.01
C TRP A 224 14.55 -5.30 -2.26
N ASP A 225 13.22 -5.32 -2.42
CA ASP A 225 12.46 -6.53 -2.75
C ASP A 225 12.30 -6.67 -4.26
N GLU A 226 12.65 -7.85 -4.78
CA GLU A 226 12.42 -8.24 -6.18
C GLU A 226 11.64 -9.56 -6.22
N GLY A 227 10.31 -9.46 -6.31
CA GLY A 227 9.44 -10.63 -6.44
C GLY A 227 9.37 -11.52 -5.19
N GLY A 228 9.47 -10.94 -3.99
CA GLY A 228 9.49 -11.66 -2.72
C GLY A 228 10.85 -12.23 -2.34
N VAL A 229 11.92 -11.73 -2.98
CA VAL A 229 13.31 -12.03 -2.66
C VAL A 229 14.04 -10.72 -2.40
N TRP A 230 14.62 -10.59 -1.21
CA TRP A 230 15.39 -9.42 -0.83
C TRP A 230 16.78 -9.44 -1.46
N ILE A 231 17.07 -8.41 -2.24
CA ILE A 231 18.36 -8.16 -2.87
C ILE A 231 19.16 -7.25 -1.94
N VAL A 232 20.45 -7.56 -1.75
CA VAL A 232 21.41 -6.67 -1.09
C VAL A 232 22.32 -6.12 -2.16
N GLY A 233 22.47 -4.81 -2.24
CA GLY A 233 23.24 -4.16 -3.30
C GLY A 233 23.93 -2.91 -2.82
N ILE A 234 24.59 -2.24 -3.76
CA ILE A 234 25.14 -0.90 -3.58
C ILE A 234 24.44 0.08 -4.53
N GLU A 235 23.98 1.20 -3.99
CA GLU A 235 23.47 2.35 -4.75
C GLU A 235 24.66 3.28 -5.05
N VAL A 236 24.93 3.55 -6.32
CA VAL A 236 25.97 4.48 -6.77
C VAL A 236 25.31 5.77 -7.27
N PRO A 237 25.52 6.91 -6.57
CA PRO A 237 24.97 8.20 -7.00
C PRO A 237 25.37 8.61 -8.43
N GLU A 238 24.43 9.21 -9.18
CA GLU A 238 24.58 9.57 -10.60
C GLU A 238 25.81 10.43 -10.94
N LYS A 239 26.27 11.25 -10.00
CA LYS A 239 27.46 12.09 -10.17
C LYS A 239 28.77 11.30 -10.38
N PHE A 240 28.74 9.98 -10.17
CA PHE A 240 29.85 9.09 -10.45
C PHE A 240 29.72 8.53 -11.87
N GLU A 241 29.94 9.41 -12.86
CA GLU A 241 29.92 9.05 -14.28
C GLU A 241 30.89 7.87 -14.55
N THR A 242 30.43 6.84 -15.28
CA THR A 242 31.21 5.64 -15.63
C THR A 242 31.82 4.91 -14.42
N SER A 243 30.95 4.41 -13.53
CA SER A 243 31.39 3.64 -12.36
C SER A 243 31.72 2.18 -12.70
N ARG A 244 32.88 1.71 -12.28
CA ARG A 244 33.22 0.29 -12.18
C ARG A 244 33.04 -0.16 -10.75
N VAL A 245 32.07 -1.04 -10.53
CA VAL A 245 31.77 -1.60 -9.22
C VAL A 245 32.28 -3.04 -9.16
N ALA A 246 33.09 -3.34 -8.16
CA ALA A 246 33.61 -4.67 -7.92
C ALA A 246 33.45 -5.09 -6.46
N GLN A 247 33.15 -6.35 -6.21
CA GLN A 247 33.15 -6.95 -4.89
C GLN A 247 34.26 -8.00 -4.81
N ASN A 248 35.19 -7.84 -3.86
CA ASN A 248 36.33 -8.76 -3.72
C ASN A 248 37.08 -8.99 -5.07
N ASP A 249 37.32 -7.90 -5.80
CA ASP A 249 37.91 -7.86 -7.15
C ASP A 249 37.07 -8.47 -8.29
N GLU A 250 35.87 -8.99 -8.01
CA GLU A 250 34.92 -9.45 -9.02
C GLU A 250 33.98 -8.32 -9.45
N LEU A 251 33.90 -8.04 -10.76
CA LEU A 251 32.97 -7.02 -11.27
C LEU A 251 31.52 -7.42 -11.00
N LEU A 252 30.74 -6.46 -10.50
CA LEU A 252 29.30 -6.61 -10.30
C LEU A 252 28.56 -6.16 -11.57
N GLU A 253 27.52 -6.90 -11.90
CA GLU A 253 26.58 -6.51 -12.94
C GLU A 253 25.62 -5.46 -12.39
N GLN A 254 25.26 -4.52 -13.24
CA GLN A 254 24.28 -3.49 -12.93
C GLN A 254 22.88 -4.11 -12.95
N ASP A 255 22.02 -3.66 -12.05
CA ASP A 255 20.63 -4.10 -12.00
C ASP A 255 19.88 -3.70 -13.28
N THR A 256 18.95 -4.55 -13.72
CA THR A 256 18.22 -4.32 -14.98
C THR A 256 17.11 -3.29 -14.86
N SER A 257 16.63 -3.02 -13.64
CA SER A 257 15.53 -2.09 -13.37
C SER A 257 16.01 -0.68 -13.04
N ASP A 258 17.21 -0.55 -12.44
CA ASP A 258 17.78 0.72 -12.03
C ASP A 258 19.31 0.70 -12.23
N ASP A 259 19.80 1.58 -13.09
CA ASP A 259 21.22 1.66 -13.44
C ASP A 259 22.09 2.25 -12.31
N SER A 260 21.51 2.72 -11.23
CA SER A 260 22.27 3.10 -10.03
C SER A 260 22.56 1.93 -9.09
N LEU A 261 21.94 0.76 -9.31
CA LEU A 261 22.00 -0.37 -8.38
C LEU A 261 22.90 -1.51 -8.88
N TYR A 262 23.67 -2.08 -7.97
CA TYR A 262 24.54 -3.23 -8.25
C TYR A 262 24.34 -4.31 -7.18
N PRO A 263 23.67 -5.44 -7.50
CA PRO A 263 23.47 -6.53 -6.55
C PRO A 263 24.79 -7.15 -6.07
N LEU A 264 24.92 -7.35 -4.76
CA LEU A 264 26.08 -8.00 -4.16
C LEU A 264 25.97 -9.52 -4.32
N LYS A 265 27.10 -10.18 -4.58
CA LYS A 265 27.22 -11.64 -4.65
C LYS A 265 27.41 -12.28 -3.29
N HIS A 266 28.05 -11.55 -2.36
CA HIS A 266 28.34 -12.01 -1.01
C HIS A 266 27.95 -10.96 0.03
N ILE A 267 27.68 -11.39 1.27
CA ILE A 267 27.43 -10.47 2.38
C ILE A 267 28.74 -10.02 3.06
N GLU A 268 29.83 -10.75 2.80
CA GLU A 268 31.15 -10.53 3.38
C GLU A 268 32.09 -9.87 2.37
N GLY A 269 33.12 -9.23 2.90
CA GLY A 269 34.17 -8.59 2.10
C GLY A 269 33.92 -7.12 1.88
N ARG A 270 34.41 -6.62 0.74
CA ARG A 270 34.47 -5.18 0.47
C ARG A 270 34.02 -4.88 -0.95
N VAL A 271 33.35 -3.74 -1.11
CA VAL A 271 32.90 -3.22 -2.39
C VAL A 271 33.76 -2.03 -2.78
N LYS A 272 34.38 -2.13 -3.95
CA LYS A 272 35.19 -1.10 -4.55
C LYS A 272 34.39 -0.42 -5.65
N VAL A 273 34.20 0.89 -5.52
CA VAL A 273 33.57 1.73 -6.54
C VAL A 273 34.63 2.68 -7.08
N ALA A 274 35.01 2.49 -8.34
CA ALA A 274 35.91 3.37 -9.06
C ALA A 274 35.12 4.18 -10.09
N TRP A 275 35.37 5.47 -10.21
CA TRP A 275 34.67 6.36 -11.14
C TRP A 275 35.63 7.36 -11.78
N THR A 276 35.23 7.93 -12.92
CA THR A 276 35.97 9.01 -13.57
C THR A 276 35.13 10.29 -13.49
N ALA A 277 35.65 11.32 -12.82
CA ALA A 277 34.97 12.61 -12.69
C ALA A 277 35.82 13.70 -13.33
N GLY A 278 35.62 13.92 -14.64
CA GLY A 278 36.47 14.82 -15.42
C GLY A 278 37.89 14.27 -15.58
N GLU A 279 38.90 15.02 -15.14
CA GLU A 279 40.33 14.62 -15.20
C GLU A 279 40.79 13.83 -13.95
N GLN A 280 39.91 13.57 -12.99
CA GLN A 280 40.27 12.89 -11.74
C GLN A 280 39.55 11.54 -11.64
N ASP A 281 40.35 10.48 -11.58
CA ASP A 281 39.89 9.15 -11.18
C ASP A 281 39.70 9.13 -9.65
N GLY A 282 38.57 8.62 -9.22
CA GLY A 282 38.26 8.40 -7.81
C GLY A 282 37.99 6.92 -7.54
N GLU A 283 38.37 6.47 -6.35
CA GLU A 283 38.09 5.12 -5.87
C GLU A 283 37.68 5.20 -4.41
N ILE A 284 36.65 4.43 -4.05
CA ILE A 284 36.23 4.23 -2.66
C ILE A 284 36.05 2.75 -2.39
N ASP A 285 36.44 2.34 -1.20
CA ASP A 285 36.40 0.96 -0.74
C ASP A 285 35.54 0.89 0.52
N ILE A 286 34.46 0.11 0.46
CA ILE A 286 33.36 0.10 1.43
C ILE A 286 33.29 -1.32 2.04
N PRO A 287 33.56 -1.48 3.34
CA PRO A 287 33.33 -2.75 4.01
C PRO A 287 31.83 -3.05 4.07
N ILE A 288 31.43 -4.27 3.71
CA ILE A 288 30.00 -4.65 3.74
C ILE A 288 29.53 -4.85 5.18
N MET A 289 30.39 -5.42 6.02
CA MET A 289 30.09 -5.80 7.38
C MET A 289 31.28 -5.52 8.30
N ASP A 290 30.99 -5.06 9.52
CA ASP A 290 32.00 -4.86 10.55
C ASP A 290 32.62 -6.19 11.00
N GLU A 291 33.91 -6.19 11.34
CA GLU A 291 34.59 -7.38 11.87
C GLU A 291 33.86 -7.94 13.11
N GLY A 292 33.50 -9.22 13.08
CA GLY A 292 32.81 -9.92 14.16
C GLY A 292 31.28 -9.73 14.19
N ARG A 293 30.72 -8.93 13.28
CA ARG A 293 29.28 -8.86 13.04
C ARG A 293 28.92 -9.87 11.95
N ASN A 294 27.74 -10.51 12.08
CA ASN A 294 27.23 -11.51 11.14
C ASN A 294 25.84 -11.15 10.60
N TYR A 295 25.44 -9.88 10.67
CA TYR A 295 24.13 -9.42 10.26
C TYR A 295 24.18 -7.97 9.77
N LEU A 296 23.28 -7.62 8.84
CA LEU A 296 23.09 -6.27 8.35
C LEU A 296 21.74 -5.72 8.81
N VAL A 297 21.69 -4.43 9.15
CA VAL A 297 20.48 -3.76 9.60
C VAL A 297 20.10 -2.67 8.60
N PHE A 298 18.97 -2.84 7.93
CA PHE A 298 18.44 -1.87 6.98
C PHE A 298 17.28 -1.12 7.59
N LYS A 299 17.31 0.22 7.53
CA LYS A 299 16.16 1.05 7.84
C LYS A 299 15.22 1.07 6.65
N MET A 300 13.97 0.69 6.89
CA MET A 300 12.90 0.54 5.91
C MET A 300 11.84 1.62 6.06
N ARG A 301 11.03 1.77 5.02
CA ARG A 301 9.74 2.48 5.09
C ARG A 301 8.69 1.59 5.77
N LYS A 302 7.61 2.21 6.26
CA LYS A 302 6.55 1.55 7.04
C LYS A 302 5.83 0.42 6.30
N ASP A 303 5.73 0.53 4.98
CA ASP A 303 5.10 -0.46 4.11
C ASP A 303 6.06 -1.57 3.65
N TRP A 304 7.32 -1.54 4.11
CA TRP A 304 8.39 -2.45 3.69
C TRP A 304 8.67 -2.39 2.19
N LYS A 305 8.33 -1.29 1.50
CA LYS A 305 8.60 -1.11 0.08
C LYS A 305 9.70 -0.10 -0.18
N GLY A 306 10.30 -0.21 -1.37
CA GLY A 306 11.40 0.64 -1.80
C GLY A 306 12.73 0.23 -1.18
N LEU A 307 13.68 1.16 -1.20
CA LEU A 307 15.04 0.91 -0.76
C LEU A 307 15.17 0.97 0.77
N GLY A 308 15.70 -0.09 1.36
CA GLY A 308 16.21 -0.10 2.73
C GLY A 308 17.66 0.36 2.77
N ARG A 309 18.03 1.24 3.70
CA ARG A 309 19.40 1.76 3.81
C ARG A 309 20.14 1.14 4.98
N LEU A 310 21.39 0.70 4.76
CA LEU A 310 22.21 0.14 5.82
C LEU A 310 22.44 1.17 6.92
N VAL A 311 22.11 0.81 8.15
CA VAL A 311 22.36 1.61 9.35
C VAL A 311 23.20 0.81 10.34
N ARG A 312 24.02 1.50 11.12
CA ARG A 312 24.87 0.83 12.11
C ARG A 312 24.05 0.18 13.22
N ARG A 313 22.99 0.86 13.68
CA ARG A 313 22.13 0.43 14.78
C ARG A 313 20.68 0.82 14.49
N PRO A 314 19.70 -0.04 14.81
CA PRO A 314 18.30 0.34 14.71
C PRO A 314 17.93 1.29 15.85
N THR A 315 17.13 2.31 15.53
CA THR A 315 16.56 3.30 16.44
C THR A 315 15.03 3.13 16.49
N ALA A 316 14.24 4.18 16.23
CA ALA A 316 12.80 4.08 16.09
C ALA A 316 12.42 4.00 14.60
N GLY A 317 11.52 3.08 14.26
CA GLY A 317 11.02 2.91 12.91
C GLY A 317 10.91 1.45 12.49
N TYR A 318 11.05 1.23 11.18
CA TYR A 318 10.87 -0.06 10.53
C TYR A 318 12.24 -0.54 10.07
N TYR A 319 12.58 -1.78 10.41
CA TYR A 319 13.89 -2.35 10.13
C TYR A 319 13.76 -3.72 9.50
N LEU A 320 14.57 -3.96 8.48
CA LEU A 320 14.81 -5.28 7.91
C LEU A 320 16.22 -5.69 8.29
N ILE A 321 16.36 -6.88 8.87
CA ILE A 321 17.64 -7.41 9.31
C ILE A 321 17.94 -8.67 8.53
N ILE A 322 19.06 -8.64 7.82
CA ILE A 322 19.57 -9.79 7.10
C ILE A 322 20.54 -10.52 8.02
N ALA A 323 20.15 -11.73 8.41
CA ALA A 323 20.86 -12.57 9.36
C ALA A 323 20.99 -14.00 8.81
N PRO A 324 21.90 -14.82 9.34
CA PRO A 324 22.05 -16.20 8.91
C PRO A 324 20.73 -16.96 9.03
N GLN A 325 20.46 -17.84 8.07
CA GLN A 325 19.17 -18.51 7.89
C GLN A 325 18.74 -19.37 9.09
N GLU A 326 19.71 -19.84 9.87
CA GLU A 326 19.55 -20.61 11.09
C GLU A 326 19.25 -19.76 12.33
N TRP A 327 19.24 -18.43 12.21
CA TRP A 327 18.83 -17.56 13.31
C TRP A 327 17.32 -17.44 13.37
N GLU A 328 16.80 -17.52 14.59
CA GLU A 328 15.38 -17.38 14.88
C GLU A 328 15.15 -16.12 15.71
N ARG A 329 13.99 -15.48 15.53
CA ARG A 329 13.62 -14.30 16.30
C ARG A 329 13.40 -14.68 17.77
N HIS A 330 14.00 -13.94 18.69
CA HIS A 330 13.72 -14.08 20.12
C HIS A 330 12.43 -13.32 20.47
N GLU A 331 11.27 -13.98 20.38
CA GLU A 331 9.95 -13.36 20.50
C GLU A 331 9.70 -12.67 21.84
N GLU A 332 10.24 -13.19 22.95
CA GLU A 332 10.07 -12.58 24.28
C GLU A 332 10.67 -11.16 24.36
N THR A 333 11.78 -10.92 23.66
CA THR A 333 12.44 -9.60 23.64
C THR A 333 11.95 -8.73 22.49
N SER A 334 11.72 -9.35 21.32
CA SER A 334 11.46 -8.60 20.09
C SER A 334 9.97 -8.45 19.77
N GLY A 335 9.10 -9.12 20.52
CA GLY A 335 7.69 -9.31 20.17
C GLY A 335 7.48 -10.25 19.00
N THR A 336 6.22 -10.41 18.59
CA THR A 336 5.84 -11.16 17.38
C THR A 336 6.31 -10.44 16.13
N ALA A 337 6.78 -11.19 15.13
CA ALA A 337 7.19 -10.60 13.86
C ALA A 337 5.98 -9.97 13.13
N PRO A 338 6.12 -8.77 12.55
CA PRO A 338 5.08 -8.17 11.73
C PRO A 338 4.86 -8.95 10.42
N VAL A 339 5.91 -9.56 9.91
CA VAL A 339 5.95 -10.35 8.66
C VAL A 339 6.82 -11.58 8.93
N ALA A 340 6.46 -12.71 8.34
CA ALA A 340 7.29 -13.92 8.41
C ALA A 340 8.66 -13.66 7.76
N PRO A 341 9.74 -14.35 8.18
CA PRO A 341 11.04 -14.17 7.55
C PRO A 341 11.02 -14.53 6.05
N GLU A 342 11.63 -13.69 5.23
CA GLU A 342 11.63 -13.81 3.78
C GLU A 342 13.02 -14.22 3.23
N LYS A 343 13.05 -14.62 1.96
CA LYS A 343 14.27 -15.07 1.29
C LYS A 343 15.15 -13.87 0.93
N VAL A 344 16.46 -14.09 0.92
CA VAL A 344 17.48 -13.15 0.46
C VAL A 344 18.21 -13.77 -0.72
N GLN A 345 18.65 -12.97 -1.70
CA GLN A 345 19.39 -13.43 -2.88
C GLN A 345 20.67 -14.20 -2.49
N ILE A 346 21.33 -13.75 -1.42
CA ILE A 346 22.57 -14.32 -0.90
C ILE A 346 22.24 -15.58 -0.09
N ASN A 347 22.74 -16.73 -0.55
CA ASN A 347 22.51 -18.02 0.08
C ASN A 347 22.96 -18.06 1.54
N GLY A 348 22.17 -18.73 2.39
CA GLY A 348 22.47 -18.89 3.82
C GLY A 348 21.95 -17.75 4.70
N TYR A 349 21.19 -16.81 4.15
CA TYR A 349 20.62 -15.67 4.89
C TYR A 349 19.10 -15.58 4.74
N LYS A 350 18.44 -14.91 5.70
CA LYS A 350 17.02 -14.56 5.70
C LYS A 350 16.82 -13.11 6.11
N ALA A 351 15.74 -12.51 5.61
CA ALA A 351 15.30 -11.17 5.98
C ALA A 351 14.27 -11.25 7.11
N HIS A 352 14.53 -10.57 8.21
CA HIS A 352 13.66 -10.50 9.38
C HIS A 352 13.18 -9.05 9.63
N PHE A 353 11.89 -8.87 9.86
CA PHE A 353 11.26 -7.56 9.95
C PHE A 353 11.04 -7.14 11.39
N PHE A 354 11.36 -5.91 11.78
CA PHE A 354 11.23 -5.37 13.14
C PHE A 354 10.60 -3.97 13.12
N VAL A 355 9.63 -3.75 14.01
CA VAL A 355 9.07 -2.40 14.25
C VAL A 355 9.51 -1.98 15.64
N LEU A 356 10.27 -0.89 15.73
CA LEU A 356 10.74 -0.33 16.98
C LEU A 356 10.04 1.00 17.21
N ARG A 357 9.29 1.10 18.31
CA ARG A 357 8.56 2.32 18.65
C ARG A 357 9.34 3.15 19.64
N GLN A 358 9.17 4.46 19.56
CA GLN A 358 9.78 5.39 20.48
C GLN A 358 9.22 5.13 21.90
N ASN A 359 10.11 4.95 22.87
CA ASN A 359 9.78 4.69 24.28
C ASN A 359 9.19 3.29 24.59
N GLU A 360 9.22 2.34 23.67
CA GLU A 360 8.96 0.93 24.00
C GLU A 360 10.30 0.22 24.32
N ASP A 361 10.32 -0.64 25.35
CA ASP A 361 11.48 -1.48 25.71
C ASP A 361 11.74 -2.61 24.69
N THR A 362 11.14 -2.52 23.50
CA THR A 362 11.33 -3.47 22.41
C THR A 362 12.76 -3.38 21.90
N ALA A 363 13.52 -4.45 22.10
CA ALA A 363 14.86 -4.61 21.56
C ALA A 363 14.86 -5.66 20.45
N VAL A 364 15.87 -5.62 19.59
CA VAL A 364 16.05 -6.61 18.54
C VAL A 364 16.94 -7.73 19.06
N ALA A 365 16.43 -8.96 19.08
CA ALA A 365 17.20 -10.13 19.47
C ALA A 365 16.86 -11.38 18.67
N PHE A 366 17.88 -12.22 18.49
CA PHE A 366 17.83 -13.52 17.82
C PHE A 366 18.32 -14.64 18.72
N ILE A 367 18.02 -15.87 18.35
CA ILE A 367 18.62 -17.11 18.86
C ILE A 367 19.36 -17.75 17.68
N ASN A 368 20.66 -18.02 17.82
CA ASN A 368 21.43 -18.69 16.76
C ASN A 368 21.27 -20.23 16.82
N ALA A 369 21.89 -20.95 15.88
CA ALA A 369 21.88 -22.42 15.86
C ALA A 369 22.48 -23.10 17.12
N LYS A 370 23.27 -22.37 17.92
CA LYS A 370 23.80 -22.84 19.20
C LYS A 370 22.89 -22.53 20.39
N SER A 371 21.68 -22.03 20.13
CA SER A 371 20.74 -21.53 21.14
C SER A 371 21.28 -20.35 21.97
N GLU A 372 22.28 -19.64 21.45
CA GLU A 372 22.82 -18.45 22.08
C GLU A 372 22.00 -17.23 21.65
N ARG A 373 21.65 -16.38 22.62
CA ARG A 373 20.93 -15.14 22.35
C ARG A 373 21.90 -14.11 21.76
N ILE A 374 21.54 -13.56 20.60
CA ILE A 374 22.26 -12.48 19.94
C ILE A 374 21.40 -11.23 20.02
N GLN A 375 21.87 -10.25 20.79
CA GLN A 375 21.22 -8.96 20.89
C GLN A 375 21.82 -7.99 19.87
N VAL A 376 20.96 -7.44 19.03
CA VAL A 376 21.36 -6.36 18.12
C VAL A 376 21.40 -5.06 18.92
N GLU A 377 22.51 -4.33 18.81
CA GLU A 377 22.72 -3.10 19.55
C GLU A 377 21.76 -2.01 19.04
N THR A 378 20.70 -1.72 19.80
CA THR A 378 19.73 -0.66 19.52
C THR A 378 20.24 0.70 20.00
N GLY A 379 20.01 1.75 19.22
CA GLY A 379 20.24 3.14 19.64
C GLY A 379 18.93 3.85 20.04
N SER A 380 19.03 4.93 20.80
CA SER A 380 17.93 5.91 20.87
C SER A 380 17.94 6.75 19.59
N SER A 381 16.77 7.10 19.05
CA SER A 381 16.70 8.10 17.98
C SER A 381 17.24 9.42 18.52
N ARG A 382 18.26 9.98 17.88
CA ARG A 382 18.98 11.19 18.37
C ARG A 382 18.44 12.47 17.77
N PHE A 383 17.65 12.35 16.70
CA PHE A 383 17.19 13.45 15.87
C PHE A 383 15.68 13.32 15.63
N GLN A 384 15.00 14.47 15.56
CA GLN A 384 13.57 14.55 15.25
C GLN A 384 13.34 15.70 14.27
N LEU A 385 12.40 15.52 13.35
CA LEU A 385 11.89 16.61 12.53
C LEU A 385 10.83 17.38 13.32
N VAL A 386 11.02 18.69 13.47
CA VAL A 386 10.10 19.58 14.21
C VAL A 386 9.60 20.70 13.31
N GLY A 387 8.31 20.98 13.33
CA GLY A 387 7.70 21.98 12.47
C GLY A 387 6.18 21.98 12.61
N LYS A 388 5.50 22.62 11.67
CA LYS A 388 4.04 22.57 11.58
C LYS A 388 3.59 21.28 10.91
N GLU A 389 3.64 20.19 11.65
CA GLU A 389 3.19 18.89 11.19
C GLU A 389 1.67 18.90 10.97
N ILE A 390 1.25 18.39 9.81
CA ILE A 390 -0.14 18.25 9.40
C ILE A 390 -0.44 16.76 9.35
N SER A 391 -1.38 16.32 10.18
CA SER A 391 -1.79 14.93 10.20
C SER A 391 -2.55 14.58 8.92
N ASP A 392 -2.00 13.61 8.18
CA ASP A 392 -2.69 12.88 7.13
C ASP A 392 -2.59 11.37 7.40
N SER A 393 -3.11 10.55 6.51
CA SER A 393 -3.16 9.09 6.65
C SER A 393 -2.27 8.37 5.65
N SER A 394 -1.26 9.05 5.10
CA SER A 394 -0.28 8.42 4.22
C SER A 394 0.67 7.61 5.09
N GLU A 395 0.61 6.28 4.95
CA GLU A 395 1.41 5.38 5.80
C GLU A 395 2.79 5.12 5.22
N ASP A 396 2.93 5.22 3.91
CA ASP A 396 4.15 4.94 3.17
C ASP A 396 5.06 6.17 3.07
N MET A 397 4.53 7.37 3.30
CA MET A 397 5.27 8.63 3.15
C MET A 397 5.61 9.20 4.53
N GLY A 398 6.76 9.86 4.65
CA GLY A 398 7.14 10.56 5.89
C GLY A 398 6.11 11.63 6.33
N PRO A 399 6.22 12.15 7.57
CA PRO A 399 5.34 13.20 8.09
C PRO A 399 5.20 14.39 7.13
N LEU A 400 3.99 14.95 7.07
CA LEU A 400 3.68 16.11 6.22
C LEU A 400 3.82 17.39 7.03
N PHE A 401 4.56 18.36 6.52
CA PHE A 401 4.72 19.69 7.10
C PHE A 401 4.08 20.76 6.22
N GLY A 402 3.36 21.70 6.83
CA GLY A 402 2.76 22.85 6.15
C GLY A 402 3.53 24.13 6.35
N GLU A 403 3.31 25.10 5.45
CA GLU A 403 3.88 26.46 5.47
C GLU A 403 5.40 26.51 5.25
N GLU A 404 6.18 25.80 6.06
CA GLU A 404 7.64 25.82 6.04
C GLU A 404 8.20 24.39 6.12
N PRO A 405 9.41 24.12 5.58
CA PRO A 405 10.11 22.87 5.83
C PRO A 405 10.34 22.61 7.33
N PRO A 406 10.37 21.35 7.78
CA PRO A 406 10.71 21.03 9.17
C PRO A 406 12.15 21.43 9.49
N ARG A 407 12.45 21.62 10.77
CA ARG A 407 13.80 21.73 11.31
C ARG A 407 14.25 20.39 11.87
N ILE A 408 15.57 20.19 11.98
CA ILE A 408 16.14 18.98 12.60
C ILE A 408 16.53 19.33 14.02
N LYS A 409 15.90 18.69 15.01
CA LYS A 409 16.17 18.88 16.43
C LYS A 409 16.93 17.68 16.98
N THR A 410 17.91 17.90 17.85
CA THR A 410 18.53 16.80 18.62
C THR A 410 17.89 16.62 19.99
N ILE A 411 17.97 15.41 20.53
CA ILE A 411 17.65 15.15 21.94
C ILE A 411 18.74 15.71 22.87
N ASP A 412 20.01 15.62 22.46
CA ASP A 412 21.16 16.19 23.16
C ASP A 412 21.93 17.14 22.21
N GLU A 413 22.16 18.37 22.64
CA GLU A 413 22.91 19.41 21.89
C GLU A 413 24.34 18.96 21.54
N ARG A 414 24.90 18.03 22.31
CA ARG A 414 26.24 17.48 22.08
C ARG A 414 26.29 16.56 20.85
N GLU A 415 25.16 16.04 20.39
CA GLU A 415 25.11 15.12 19.24
C GLU A 415 25.60 15.77 17.94
N TRP A 416 25.33 17.06 17.73
CA TRP A 416 25.83 17.78 16.56
C TRP A 416 27.36 17.83 16.47
N ARG A 417 28.09 17.60 17.57
CA ARG A 417 29.57 17.53 17.52
C ARG A 417 30.06 16.29 16.78
N ASN A 418 29.26 15.23 16.77
CA ASN A 418 29.57 13.96 16.11
C ASN A 418 29.05 13.93 14.67
N VAL A 419 28.18 14.85 14.28
CA VAL A 419 27.64 14.95 12.91
C VAL A 419 28.64 15.67 12.00
N GLY A 420 29.03 15.00 10.93
CA GLY A 420 29.91 15.56 9.90
C GLY A 420 29.12 16.25 8.79
N MET A 421 27.98 15.69 8.40
CA MET A 421 27.21 16.17 7.26
C MET A 421 25.72 15.84 7.39
N VAL A 422 24.87 16.74 6.91
CA VAL A 422 23.45 16.50 6.67
C VAL A 422 23.19 16.61 5.18
N VAL A 423 22.58 15.59 4.60
CA VAL A 423 22.16 15.55 3.20
C VAL A 423 20.64 15.63 3.15
N VAL A 424 20.12 16.52 2.32
CA VAL A 424 18.68 16.68 2.07
C VAL A 424 18.44 16.47 0.58
N GLY A 425 17.44 15.67 0.23
CA GLY A 425 17.17 15.39 -1.17
C GLY A 425 15.73 14.97 -1.43
N GLU A 426 15.33 15.03 -2.69
CA GLU A 426 14.01 14.59 -3.16
C GLU A 426 13.93 13.05 -3.23
N GLU A 427 12.80 12.49 -2.82
CA GLU A 427 12.54 11.05 -2.67
C GLU A 427 11.71 10.46 -3.84
N GLY A 428 11.75 9.13 -4.05
CA GLY A 428 11.00 8.39 -5.10
C GLY A 428 11.88 7.72 -6.20
N GLY A 429 11.33 7.46 -7.41
CA GLY A 429 12.11 7.01 -8.58
C GLY A 429 12.50 8.10 -9.61
N GLY A 430 13.51 7.81 -10.45
CA GLY A 430 13.92 8.64 -11.59
C GLY A 430 15.22 9.43 -11.40
N ARG A 431 15.78 9.93 -12.52
CA ARG A 431 17.09 10.61 -12.57
C ARG A 431 17.03 12.10 -12.24
N ASN A 432 18.18 12.70 -11.93
CA ASN A 432 18.34 14.16 -11.68
C ASN A 432 17.52 14.71 -10.51
N ARG A 433 17.39 13.91 -9.44
CA ARG A 433 16.74 14.34 -8.19
C ARG A 433 17.44 15.53 -7.59
N TRP A 434 16.69 16.53 -7.13
CA TRP A 434 17.29 17.62 -6.38
C TRP A 434 17.90 17.09 -5.07
N ARG A 435 19.16 17.45 -4.80
CA ARG A 435 19.88 17.11 -3.57
C ARG A 435 20.79 18.27 -3.18
N THR A 436 20.92 18.49 -1.88
CA THR A 436 21.86 19.44 -1.29
C THR A 436 22.42 18.88 0.02
N GLN A 437 23.40 19.55 0.59
CA GLN A 437 24.03 19.13 1.83
C GLN A 437 24.60 20.34 2.57
N PHE A 438 24.71 20.20 3.89
CA PHE A 438 25.31 21.23 4.74
C PHE A 438 26.00 20.60 5.96
N ILE A 439 26.90 21.38 6.56
CA ILE A 439 27.53 21.03 7.83
C ILE A 439 26.70 21.67 8.94
N PRO A 440 26.19 20.92 9.93
CA PRO A 440 25.35 21.47 10.97
C PRO A 440 26.13 22.42 11.90
N GLU A 441 25.45 23.43 12.42
CA GLU A 441 25.99 24.35 13.42
C GLU A 441 26.22 23.62 14.75
N LYS A 442 27.48 23.46 15.14
CA LYS A 442 27.85 22.75 16.37
C LYS A 442 27.32 23.50 17.59
N GLY A 443 26.48 22.82 18.38
CA GLY A 443 25.91 23.36 19.62
C GLY A 443 24.58 24.12 19.44
N ALA A 444 24.04 24.19 18.22
CA ALA A 444 22.65 24.61 18.04
C ALA A 444 21.69 23.49 18.42
N ASN A 445 20.51 23.81 18.95
CA ASN A 445 19.53 22.80 19.37
C ASN A 445 18.73 22.28 18.17
N GLU A 446 18.59 23.13 17.16
CA GLU A 446 17.86 22.87 15.93
C GLU A 446 18.68 23.36 14.74
N GLN A 447 18.64 22.60 13.65
CA GLN A 447 19.22 22.99 12.36
C GLN A 447 18.08 23.36 11.42
N LYS A 448 18.23 24.49 10.73
CA LYS A 448 17.32 24.85 9.64
C LYS A 448 17.65 24.04 8.40
N MET A 449 16.62 23.75 7.61
CA MET A 449 16.83 23.21 6.27
C MET A 449 17.44 24.28 5.36
N PRO A 450 18.19 23.89 4.32
CA PRO A 450 18.74 24.83 3.35
C PRO A 450 17.65 25.64 2.64
N ASP A 451 17.92 26.91 2.34
CA ASP A 451 16.96 27.82 1.71
C ASP A 451 16.53 27.34 0.30
N GLU A 452 17.38 26.57 -0.36
CA GLU A 452 17.09 25.92 -1.64
C GLU A 452 15.90 24.97 -1.54
N LEU A 453 15.69 24.31 -0.40
CA LEU A 453 14.52 23.47 -0.16
C LEU A 453 13.25 24.33 -0.12
N THR A 454 13.28 25.46 0.60
CA THR A 454 12.15 26.40 0.69
C THR A 454 11.75 26.91 -0.70
N ASN A 455 12.72 27.10 -1.59
CA ASN A 455 12.47 27.53 -2.98
C ASN A 455 11.70 26.48 -3.81
N GLN A 456 11.78 25.19 -3.43
CA GLN A 456 11.01 24.12 -4.07
C GLN A 456 9.50 24.20 -3.75
N GLN A 457 9.10 24.90 -2.68
CA GLN A 457 7.71 25.11 -2.21
C GLN A 457 6.93 23.86 -1.79
N GLY A 458 7.39 22.67 -2.17
CA GLY A 458 6.90 21.42 -1.63
C GLY A 458 7.36 20.22 -2.43
N GLY A 459 7.12 19.04 -1.85
CA GLY A 459 7.55 17.77 -2.40
C GLY A 459 7.67 16.70 -1.32
N TRP A 460 8.28 15.59 -1.70
CA TRP A 460 8.62 14.49 -0.80
C TRP A 460 10.14 14.34 -0.78
N TYR A 461 10.71 14.38 0.42
CA TYR A 461 12.14 14.50 0.65
C TYR A 461 12.62 13.53 1.71
N PHE A 462 13.92 13.35 1.77
CA PHE A 462 14.63 12.70 2.84
C PHE A 462 15.65 13.63 3.50
N VAL A 463 16.00 13.31 4.73
CA VAL A 463 17.13 13.86 5.49
C VAL A 463 17.99 12.70 5.93
N ARG A 464 19.26 12.72 5.55
CA ARG A 464 20.27 11.75 5.97
C ARG A 464 21.35 12.46 6.76
N ILE A 465 21.61 11.96 7.96
CA ILE A 465 22.54 12.56 8.91
C ILE A 465 23.73 11.61 9.03
N TYR A 466 24.92 12.08 8.72
CA TYR A 466 26.15 11.31 8.75
C TYR A 466 27.08 11.82 9.83
N ASP A 467 27.81 10.91 10.47
CA ASP A 467 28.82 11.28 11.46
C ASP A 467 30.08 11.86 10.80
N ASN A 468 31.09 12.19 11.61
CA ASN A 468 32.37 12.72 11.10
C ASN A 468 33.16 11.72 10.22
N ASN A 469 32.88 10.41 10.34
CA ASN A 469 33.47 9.33 9.56
C ASN A 469 32.65 8.99 8.30
N ASP A 470 31.57 9.73 8.05
CA ASP A 470 30.59 9.49 6.98
C ASP A 470 29.74 8.22 7.17
N ASP A 471 29.60 7.73 8.41
CA ASP A 471 28.64 6.66 8.73
C ASP A 471 27.23 7.25 8.86
N LEU A 472 26.23 6.60 8.25
CA LEU A 472 24.83 7.02 8.35
C LEU A 472 24.32 6.81 9.79
N LEU A 473 24.01 7.92 10.48
CA LEU A 473 23.45 7.93 11.82
C LEU A 473 21.94 7.78 11.81
N GLU A 474 21.25 8.52 10.93
CA GLU A 474 19.80 8.56 10.87
C GLU A 474 19.32 8.92 9.47
N SER A 475 18.23 8.28 9.04
CA SER A 475 17.53 8.59 7.78
C SER A 475 16.05 8.81 8.08
N MET A 476 15.52 9.96 7.68
CA MET A 476 14.13 10.35 7.92
C MET A 476 13.52 10.89 6.64
N ASP A 477 12.34 10.40 6.29
CA ASP A 477 11.57 10.95 5.18
C ASP A 477 10.60 12.00 5.69
N PHE A 478 10.24 12.97 4.85
CA PHE A 478 9.21 13.95 5.15
C PHE A 478 8.61 14.51 3.86
N ARG A 479 7.40 15.03 3.96
CA ARG A 479 6.79 15.85 2.93
C ARG A 479 6.67 17.26 3.45
N PHE A 480 6.76 18.24 2.57
CA PHE A 480 6.35 19.58 2.95
C PHE A 480 5.61 20.25 1.79
N ILE A 481 4.73 21.19 2.10
CA ILE A 481 4.12 22.07 1.09
C ILE A 481 3.77 23.42 1.72
N THR A 482 4.27 24.50 1.13
CA THR A 482 4.13 25.87 1.64
C THR A 482 2.69 26.34 1.65
N GLY A 483 1.92 25.98 0.62
CA GLY A 483 0.52 26.39 0.49
C GLY A 483 -0.46 25.76 1.48
N LEU A 484 -0.12 24.67 2.19
CA LEU A 484 -1.05 23.99 3.09
C LEU A 484 -0.87 24.46 4.54
N LYS A 485 -1.98 24.81 5.19
CA LYS A 485 -2.01 25.20 6.61
C LYS A 485 -2.51 24.10 7.53
N GLY A 486 -3.38 23.21 7.04
CA GLY A 486 -3.89 22.09 7.82
C GLY A 486 -4.92 21.26 7.07
N ILE A 487 -5.16 20.05 7.57
CA ILE A 487 -6.23 19.14 7.14
C ILE A 487 -7.06 18.84 8.39
N GLN A 488 -8.38 18.99 8.30
CA GLN A 488 -9.30 18.73 9.40
C GLN A 488 -10.41 17.79 8.95
N ILE A 489 -10.63 16.73 9.72
CA ILE A 489 -11.76 15.80 9.52
C ILE A 489 -12.80 16.12 10.60
N VAL A 490 -13.93 16.68 10.18
CA VAL A 490 -14.98 17.17 11.08
C VAL A 490 -16.05 16.08 11.26
N ASN A 491 -16.47 15.86 12.51
CA ASN A 491 -17.52 14.92 12.90
C ASN A 491 -17.26 13.44 12.57
N SER A 492 -15.99 13.01 12.49
CA SER A 492 -15.68 11.59 12.32
C SER A 492 -15.84 10.84 13.64
N LYS A 493 -16.73 9.84 13.66
CA LYS A 493 -16.86 8.86 14.75
C LYS A 493 -16.53 7.48 14.17
N PRO A 494 -15.66 6.68 14.82
CA PRO A 494 -15.33 5.33 14.36
C PRO A 494 -16.50 4.36 14.29
N LEU A 495 -17.54 4.58 15.09
CA LEU A 495 -18.74 3.75 15.10
C LEU A 495 -19.97 4.62 14.78
N PRO A 496 -20.96 4.08 14.05
CA PRO A 496 -22.11 4.85 13.61
C PRO A 496 -23.17 4.92 14.70
N GLU A 497 -24.11 5.83 14.51
CA GLU A 497 -25.37 5.86 15.27
C GLU A 497 -26.34 4.80 14.70
N PRO A 498 -27.47 4.49 15.36
CA PRO A 498 -28.39 3.43 14.90
C PRO A 498 -28.89 3.57 13.45
N ASP A 499 -28.97 4.81 12.95
CA ASP A 499 -29.40 5.11 11.57
C ASP A 499 -28.27 4.99 10.54
N GLY A 500 -27.05 4.71 10.99
CA GLY A 500 -25.84 4.60 10.18
C GLY A 500 -24.89 5.79 10.33
N TYR A 501 -23.93 5.88 9.41
CA TYR A 501 -23.01 7.01 9.33
C TYR A 501 -23.65 8.18 8.59
N ASN A 502 -23.31 9.39 9.04
CA ASN A 502 -23.53 10.61 8.28
C ASN A 502 -22.34 10.88 7.33
N ASP A 503 -22.56 11.80 6.40
CA ASP A 503 -21.48 12.37 5.60
C ASP A 503 -20.41 12.98 6.51
N VAL A 504 -19.14 12.80 6.14
CA VAL A 504 -17.99 13.37 6.85
C VAL A 504 -17.43 14.52 6.04
N ILE A 505 -17.15 15.63 6.73
CA ILE A 505 -16.61 16.83 6.10
C ILE A 505 -15.10 16.85 6.33
N VAL A 506 -14.35 16.92 5.24
CA VAL A 506 -12.90 17.09 5.24
C VAL A 506 -12.57 18.48 4.73
N GLN A 507 -11.77 19.22 5.49
CA GLN A 507 -11.37 20.58 5.18
C GLN A 507 -9.86 20.64 4.96
N PHE A 508 -9.45 21.07 3.77
CA PHE A 508 -8.08 21.45 3.47
C PHE A 508 -7.97 22.97 3.59
N ILE A 509 -7.27 23.44 4.62
CA ILE A 509 -7.04 24.86 4.85
C ILE A 509 -5.73 25.20 4.16
N HIS A 510 -5.76 26.09 3.16
CA HIS A 510 -4.62 26.34 2.29
C HIS A 510 -4.53 27.82 1.86
N GLN A 511 -3.48 28.18 1.11
CA GLN A 511 -3.31 29.49 0.48
C GLN A 511 -4.00 29.50 -0.90
N ALA A 512 -4.26 30.69 -1.46
CA ALA A 512 -4.98 30.89 -2.74
C ALA A 512 -4.36 30.19 -3.96
N ASN A 513 -3.05 29.98 -3.94
CA ASN A 513 -2.27 29.31 -4.99
C ASN A 513 -2.23 27.78 -4.84
N CYS A 514 -2.63 27.25 -3.69
CA CYS A 514 -2.61 25.81 -3.43
C CYS A 514 -3.90 25.17 -3.95
N LYS A 515 -3.77 24.16 -4.81
CA LYS A 515 -4.88 23.41 -5.38
C LYS A 515 -4.98 22.03 -4.73
N VAL A 516 -6.20 21.60 -4.47
CA VAL A 516 -6.53 20.28 -3.92
C VAL A 516 -7.30 19.48 -4.97
N GLU A 517 -6.67 18.42 -5.46
CA GLU A 517 -7.17 17.60 -6.56
C GLU A 517 -7.20 16.12 -6.14
N PRO A 518 -8.30 15.38 -6.37
CA PRO A 518 -8.31 13.95 -6.11
C PRO A 518 -7.39 13.24 -7.11
N MET A 519 -6.76 12.15 -6.69
CA MET A 519 -5.94 11.32 -7.58
C MET A 519 -6.76 10.42 -8.50
N ASP A 520 -7.97 10.06 -8.07
CA ASP A 520 -8.86 9.18 -8.79
C ASP A 520 -10.03 9.99 -9.38
N GLU A 521 -10.10 10.04 -10.71
CA GLU A 521 -11.16 10.76 -11.43
C GLU A 521 -12.53 10.07 -11.29
N GLU A 522 -12.59 8.74 -11.14
CA GLU A 522 -13.87 8.03 -10.99
C GLU A 522 -14.51 8.34 -9.64
N MET A 523 -13.68 8.51 -8.60
CA MET A 523 -14.13 8.94 -7.27
C MET A 523 -14.75 10.34 -7.28
N PHE A 524 -14.37 11.20 -8.25
CA PHE A 524 -14.84 12.58 -8.33
C PHE A 524 -16.37 12.69 -8.39
N HIS A 525 -17.03 11.75 -9.08
CA HIS A 525 -18.48 11.80 -9.27
C HIS A 525 -19.27 11.51 -7.99
N ALA A 526 -18.66 10.87 -6.99
CA ALA A 526 -19.32 10.51 -5.73
C ALA A 526 -19.07 11.51 -4.60
N LEU A 527 -18.03 12.34 -4.70
CA LEU A 527 -17.66 13.31 -3.68
C LEU A 527 -18.23 14.69 -4.00
N THR A 528 -18.75 15.39 -2.98
CA THR A 528 -19.11 16.81 -3.15
C THR A 528 -17.93 17.68 -2.76
N ILE A 529 -17.33 18.37 -3.73
CA ILE A 529 -16.14 19.22 -3.52
C ILE A 529 -16.52 20.68 -3.74
N ARG A 530 -16.37 21.49 -2.69
CA ARG A 530 -16.52 22.95 -2.73
C ARG A 530 -15.14 23.59 -2.54
N ARG A 531 -14.75 24.45 -3.48
CA ARG A 531 -13.46 25.14 -3.47
C ARG A 531 -13.66 26.64 -3.23
N GLU A 532 -12.90 27.18 -2.29
CA GLU A 532 -12.78 28.59 -1.96
C GLU A 532 -11.31 29.00 -2.09
N ASN A 533 -11.02 30.29 -1.91
CA ASN A 533 -9.65 30.78 -2.07
C ASN A 533 -8.68 30.15 -1.06
N ASP A 534 -9.06 30.03 0.20
CA ASP A 534 -8.18 29.55 1.28
C ASP A 534 -8.67 28.24 1.93
N LEU A 535 -9.66 27.59 1.31
CA LEU A 535 -10.33 26.43 1.86
C LEU A 535 -10.89 25.54 0.75
N THR A 536 -10.60 24.25 0.82
CA THR A 536 -11.32 23.22 0.04
C THR A 536 -12.08 22.32 1.00
N ILE A 537 -13.40 22.21 0.81
CA ILE A 537 -14.31 21.39 1.60
C ILE A 537 -14.74 20.20 0.76
N ILE A 538 -14.53 18.99 1.28
CA ILE A 538 -14.94 17.73 0.67
C ILE A 538 -15.95 17.07 1.58
N THR A 539 -17.07 16.62 1.00
CA THR A 539 -18.08 15.82 1.70
C THR A 539 -17.96 14.37 1.26
N ILE A 540 -17.56 13.51 2.20
CA ILE A 540 -17.34 12.07 1.98
C ILE A 540 -18.58 11.29 2.44
N PRO A 541 -19.31 10.64 1.53
CA PRO A 541 -20.52 9.91 1.88
C PRO A 541 -20.20 8.66 2.70
N PRO A 542 -21.18 8.08 3.42
CA PRO A 542 -21.03 6.88 4.23
C PRO A 542 -20.91 5.62 3.36
N ARG A 543 -19.78 5.45 2.67
CA ARG A 543 -19.46 4.25 1.89
C ARG A 543 -18.01 3.81 2.15
N PRO A 544 -17.76 2.52 2.43
CA PRO A 544 -16.43 2.02 2.78
C PRO A 544 -15.37 2.31 1.71
N ASP A 545 -15.74 2.26 0.44
CA ASP A 545 -14.81 2.49 -0.68
C ASP A 545 -14.29 3.94 -0.74
N TYR A 546 -14.93 4.87 -0.02
CA TYR A 546 -14.55 6.28 0.05
C TYR A 546 -13.96 6.68 1.40
N ASP A 547 -13.76 5.75 2.32
CA ASP A 547 -13.16 6.08 3.61
C ASP A 547 -11.67 6.39 3.46
N LYS A 548 -10.98 5.76 2.51
CA LYS A 548 -9.60 6.08 2.18
C LYS A 548 -9.55 6.75 0.82
N THR A 549 -9.15 8.02 0.81
CA THR A 549 -9.09 8.84 -0.41
C THR A 549 -7.69 9.41 -0.59
N HIS A 550 -7.25 9.51 -1.85
CA HIS A 550 -5.92 10.02 -2.20
C HIS A 550 -6.02 11.33 -2.97
N TRP A 551 -5.19 12.29 -2.61
CA TRP A 551 -5.22 13.65 -3.13
C TRP A 551 -3.83 14.11 -3.52
N ILE A 552 -3.75 14.96 -4.54
CA ILE A 552 -2.58 15.73 -4.91
C ILE A 552 -2.83 17.18 -4.49
N LEU A 553 -1.90 17.69 -3.69
CA LEU A 553 -1.80 19.10 -3.36
C LEU A 553 -0.78 19.73 -4.29
N SER A 554 -1.21 20.72 -5.07
CA SER A 554 -0.33 21.43 -6.00
C SER A 554 -0.13 22.87 -5.54
N ASP A 555 1.11 23.30 -5.33
CA ASP A 555 1.45 24.71 -5.07
C ASP A 555 2.53 25.17 -6.06
N ARG A 556 2.13 26.05 -6.99
CA ARG A 556 2.89 26.42 -8.20
C ARG A 556 3.36 25.18 -8.98
N ASN A 557 4.62 24.78 -8.84
CA ASN A 557 5.20 23.62 -9.52
C ASN A 557 5.35 22.40 -8.60
N ALA A 558 5.22 22.58 -7.29
CA ALA A 558 5.31 21.50 -6.31
C ALA A 558 4.03 20.67 -6.31
N LYS A 559 4.19 19.35 -6.17
CA LYS A 559 3.09 18.41 -5.99
C LYS A 559 3.38 17.49 -4.81
N VAL A 560 2.41 17.35 -3.91
CA VAL A 560 2.52 16.47 -2.73
C VAL A 560 1.29 15.60 -2.65
N LYS A 561 1.52 14.28 -2.56
CA LYS A 561 0.45 13.31 -2.30
C LYS A 561 0.09 13.32 -0.82
N VAL A 562 -1.21 13.33 -0.55
CA VAL A 562 -1.78 13.17 0.78
C VAL A 562 -2.91 12.16 0.75
N THR A 563 -3.08 11.46 1.87
CA THR A 563 -4.14 10.46 2.02
C THR A 563 -5.04 10.91 3.16
N VAL A 564 -6.34 10.88 2.93
CA VAL A 564 -7.34 11.13 3.97
C VAL A 564 -8.01 9.82 4.30
N LEU A 565 -7.97 9.42 5.58
CA LEU A 565 -8.70 8.29 6.10
C LEU A 565 -9.83 8.78 7.02
N VAL A 566 -11.07 8.53 6.61
CA VAL A 566 -12.24 8.62 7.47
C VAL A 566 -12.35 7.32 8.24
N GLU A 567 -11.99 7.36 9.52
CA GLU A 567 -12.06 6.17 10.37
C GLU A 567 -13.53 5.78 10.63
N ARG A 568 -14.04 4.79 9.89
CA ARG A 568 -15.33 4.12 10.11
C ARG A 568 -15.14 2.62 10.19
N VAL A 569 -15.78 1.98 11.17
CA VAL A 569 -15.90 0.53 11.25
C VAL A 569 -17.17 0.09 10.53
N TRP A 570 -17.05 -0.90 9.68
CA TRP A 570 -18.17 -1.48 8.96
C TRP A 570 -18.43 -2.90 9.39
N TRP A 571 -19.64 -3.39 9.16
CA TRP A 571 -19.95 -4.79 9.39
C TRP A 571 -20.89 -5.34 8.33
N CYS A 572 -20.97 -6.65 8.27
CA CYS A 572 -21.95 -7.39 7.48
C CYS A 572 -22.10 -8.81 8.04
N VAL A 573 -23.12 -9.52 7.58
CA VAL A 573 -23.34 -10.93 7.94
C VAL A 573 -23.08 -11.75 6.69
N GLY A 574 -22.31 -12.82 6.83
CA GLY A 574 -21.98 -13.73 5.75
C GLY A 574 -21.32 -15.00 6.26
N ARG A 575 -21.00 -15.92 5.35
CA ARG A 575 -20.42 -17.22 5.71
C ARG A 575 -18.99 -17.10 6.22
N LEU A 576 -18.64 -17.97 7.16
CA LEU A 576 -17.29 -18.09 7.68
C LEU A 576 -16.31 -18.53 6.58
N GLY A 577 -15.15 -17.88 6.53
CA GLY A 577 -14.11 -18.15 5.53
C GLY A 577 -14.30 -17.45 4.18
N VAL A 578 -15.38 -16.69 3.98
CA VAL A 578 -15.61 -15.87 2.77
C VAL A 578 -15.85 -14.43 3.17
N VAL A 579 -14.86 -13.55 2.91
CA VAL A 579 -14.97 -12.11 3.19
C VAL A 579 -16.10 -11.51 2.34
N PRO A 580 -17.12 -10.86 2.92
CA PRO A 580 -18.21 -10.30 2.15
C PRO A 580 -17.82 -9.02 1.39
N ALA A 581 -18.50 -8.77 0.26
CA ALA A 581 -18.29 -7.55 -0.53
C ALA A 581 -19.15 -6.36 -0.07
N ASN A 582 -20.31 -6.63 0.55
CA ASN A 582 -21.31 -5.61 0.89
C ASN A 582 -21.24 -5.24 2.37
N TRP A 583 -20.61 -4.12 2.66
CA TRP A 583 -20.42 -3.60 4.02
C TRP A 583 -21.49 -2.56 4.38
N THR A 584 -21.93 -2.55 5.64
CA THR A 584 -22.92 -1.60 6.15
C THR A 584 -22.51 -1.03 7.51
N GLY A 585 -22.92 0.21 7.78
CA GLY A 585 -22.84 0.84 9.10
C GLY A 585 -24.20 0.83 9.81
N LYS A 586 -25.21 0.17 9.23
CA LYS A 586 -26.55 0.07 9.80
C LYS A 586 -26.72 -1.25 10.53
N THR A 587 -27.55 -1.23 11.58
CA THR A 587 -27.91 -2.45 12.30
C THR A 587 -28.57 -3.48 11.36
N VAL A 588 -28.11 -4.72 11.41
CA VAL A 588 -28.65 -5.82 10.60
C VAL A 588 -29.66 -6.62 11.43
N SER A 589 -30.83 -6.92 10.86
CA SER A 589 -31.82 -7.77 11.54
C SER A 589 -31.54 -9.24 11.24
N LEU A 590 -31.41 -10.07 12.27
CA LEU A 590 -31.22 -11.51 12.16
C LEU A 590 -32.30 -12.27 12.93
N SER A 591 -32.48 -13.55 12.58
CA SER A 591 -33.33 -14.48 13.30
C SER A 591 -32.53 -15.30 14.31
N ARG A 592 -33.20 -15.89 15.30
CA ARG A 592 -32.56 -16.82 16.26
C ARG A 592 -31.95 -18.06 15.60
N LYS A 593 -32.37 -18.41 14.37
CA LYS A 593 -31.82 -19.57 13.63
C LYS A 593 -30.39 -19.32 13.14
N ASP A 594 -30.03 -18.06 12.96
CA ASP A 594 -28.71 -17.63 12.49
C ASP A 594 -27.65 -17.78 13.58
N PHE A 595 -28.06 -18.09 14.81
CA PHE A 595 -27.21 -18.35 15.98
C PHE A 595 -27.17 -19.84 16.36
N THR A 596 -27.64 -20.75 15.50
CA THR A 596 -27.60 -22.19 15.84
C THR A 596 -26.16 -22.71 15.87
N ALA A 597 -25.89 -23.73 16.69
CA ALA A 597 -24.54 -24.32 16.82
C ALA A 597 -23.97 -24.88 15.50
N ILE A 598 -24.83 -25.17 14.52
CA ILE A 598 -24.47 -25.70 13.20
C ILE A 598 -24.36 -24.62 12.11
N THR A 599 -24.62 -23.35 12.43
CA THR A 599 -24.55 -22.27 11.44
C THR A 599 -23.10 -21.99 11.03
N ASP A 600 -22.91 -21.73 9.75
CA ASP A 600 -21.67 -21.18 9.19
C ASP A 600 -21.72 -19.64 9.07
N GLU A 601 -22.79 -19.00 9.52
CA GLU A 601 -22.91 -17.53 9.53
C GLU A 601 -21.95 -16.88 10.55
N ALA A 602 -21.38 -15.76 10.15
CA ALA A 602 -20.48 -14.92 10.93
C ALA A 602 -20.84 -13.44 10.76
N LEU A 603 -20.69 -12.68 11.84
CA LEU A 603 -20.61 -11.23 11.79
C LEU A 603 -19.18 -10.87 11.36
N TRP A 604 -19.05 -10.33 10.15
CA TRP A 604 -17.80 -9.77 9.67
C TRP A 604 -17.71 -8.30 10.09
N VAL A 605 -16.57 -7.91 10.63
CA VAL A 605 -16.27 -6.52 11.04
C VAL A 605 -15.02 -6.06 10.29
N LYS A 606 -15.10 -4.90 9.64
CA LYS A 606 -14.00 -4.26 8.90
C LYS A 606 -13.58 -2.97 9.59
N PHE A 607 -12.30 -2.83 9.86
CA PHE A 607 -11.67 -1.69 10.50
C PHE A 607 -11.09 -0.71 9.45
N PRO A 608 -10.83 0.56 9.82
CA PRO A 608 -10.36 1.57 8.88
C PRO A 608 -8.99 1.30 8.26
N ARG A 609 -8.12 0.58 8.99
CA ARG A 609 -6.76 0.24 8.58
C ARG A 609 -6.24 -0.94 9.38
N LYS A 610 -5.19 -1.57 8.88
CA LYS A 610 -4.43 -2.59 9.61
C LYS A 610 -3.95 -2.08 10.97
N ARG A 611 -3.91 -2.96 11.97
CA ARG A 611 -3.41 -2.66 13.33
C ARG A 611 -4.18 -1.56 14.06
N TRP A 612 -5.38 -1.21 13.60
CA TRP A 612 -6.20 -0.18 14.25
C TRP A 612 -6.66 -0.60 15.65
N ILE A 613 -6.91 -1.90 15.84
CA ILE A 613 -7.14 -2.50 17.15
C ILE A 613 -6.57 -3.92 17.18
N SER A 614 -6.20 -4.41 18.36
CA SER A 614 -5.72 -5.80 18.54
C SER A 614 -6.82 -6.77 18.95
N LYS A 615 -7.92 -6.26 19.53
CA LYS A 615 -9.05 -7.09 19.99
C LYS A 615 -10.36 -6.31 19.98
N ILE A 616 -11.47 -7.02 19.77
CA ILE A 616 -12.82 -6.49 19.96
C ILE A 616 -13.60 -7.34 20.96
N GLU A 617 -14.58 -6.72 21.61
CA GLU A 617 -15.56 -7.38 22.44
C GLU A 617 -16.91 -7.41 21.71
N VAL A 618 -17.61 -8.55 21.73
CA VAL A 618 -18.90 -8.70 21.05
C VAL A 618 -19.89 -9.45 21.93
N GLY A 619 -21.15 -9.01 21.99
CA GLY A 619 -22.20 -9.66 22.78
C GLY A 619 -23.44 -8.80 23.01
N PHE A 620 -24.40 -9.34 23.79
CA PHE A 620 -25.63 -8.63 24.17
C PHE A 620 -25.46 -7.72 25.38
N ASN A 621 -24.57 -8.11 26.28
CA ASN A 621 -24.17 -7.35 27.46
C ASN A 621 -22.64 -7.36 27.56
N ARG A 622 -22.04 -6.20 27.84
CA ARG A 622 -20.59 -6.06 27.94
C ARG A 622 -19.98 -6.97 29.01
N THR A 623 -20.66 -7.22 30.14
CA THR A 623 -20.12 -8.10 31.19
C THR A 623 -20.09 -9.57 30.79
N LYS A 624 -20.83 -9.95 29.74
CA LYS A 624 -20.89 -11.30 29.18
C LYS A 624 -20.35 -11.32 27.73
N SER A 625 -19.62 -10.29 27.30
CA SER A 625 -19.07 -10.22 25.94
C SER A 625 -17.96 -11.26 25.75
N ARG A 626 -17.71 -11.58 24.47
CA ARG A 626 -16.61 -12.46 24.05
C ARG A 626 -15.56 -11.64 23.34
N TYR A 627 -14.29 -12.03 23.50
CA TYR A 627 -13.16 -11.36 22.89
C TYR A 627 -12.75 -12.06 21.60
N TYR A 628 -12.43 -11.26 20.58
CA TYR A 628 -11.89 -11.73 19.32
C TYR A 628 -10.65 -10.92 18.97
N ASN A 629 -9.54 -11.61 18.70
CA ASN A 629 -8.26 -10.98 18.34
C ASN A 629 -8.25 -10.63 16.86
N VAL A 630 -7.82 -9.42 16.55
CA VAL A 630 -7.64 -8.95 15.17
C VAL A 630 -6.20 -9.20 14.77
N GLU A 631 -6.00 -9.90 13.66
CA GLU A 631 -4.65 -10.15 13.14
C GLU A 631 -4.02 -8.84 12.64
N VAL A 632 -2.72 -8.69 12.89
CA VAL A 632 -1.94 -7.47 12.62
C VAL A 632 -2.00 -7.05 11.15
N GLU A 633 -2.12 -8.01 10.24
CA GLU A 633 -2.11 -7.80 8.79
C GLU A 633 -3.51 -7.69 8.16
N ASN A 634 -4.57 -7.92 8.94
CA ASN A 634 -5.94 -7.90 8.43
C ASN A 634 -6.66 -6.63 8.88
N GLU A 635 -7.55 -6.15 8.01
CA GLU A 635 -8.50 -5.08 8.33
C GLU A 635 -9.85 -5.67 8.72
N GLU A 636 -10.06 -6.97 8.49
CA GLU A 636 -11.30 -7.67 8.75
C GLU A 636 -11.15 -8.78 9.78
N ILE A 637 -12.24 -9.03 10.51
CA ILE A 637 -12.37 -10.16 11.43
C ILE A 637 -13.74 -10.81 11.28
N ALA A 638 -13.78 -12.14 11.37
CA ALA A 638 -15.01 -12.91 11.43
C ALA A 638 -15.35 -13.30 12.87
N VAL A 639 -16.57 -12.99 13.30
CA VAL A 639 -17.14 -13.33 14.60
C VAL A 639 -18.22 -14.39 14.38
N PRO A 640 -17.95 -15.69 14.62
CA PRO A 640 -18.90 -16.75 14.35
C PRO A 640 -20.18 -16.59 15.18
N LEU A 641 -21.36 -16.56 14.55
CA LEU A 641 -22.62 -16.37 15.27
C LEU A 641 -23.01 -17.59 16.12
N ARG A 642 -22.56 -18.80 15.73
CA ARG A 642 -22.70 -20.02 16.55
C ARG A 642 -22.10 -19.90 17.93
N ASP A 643 -21.11 -19.02 18.12
CA ASP A 643 -20.49 -18.84 19.42
C ASP A 643 -21.55 -18.39 20.43
N PHE A 644 -22.53 -17.58 20.03
CA PHE A 644 -23.55 -17.02 20.91
C PHE A 644 -24.82 -17.89 21.04
N CYS A 645 -24.79 -19.15 20.62
CA CYS A 645 -25.96 -20.05 20.64
C CYS A 645 -26.51 -20.34 22.05
N ASP A 646 -25.65 -20.21 23.07
CA ASP A 646 -25.91 -20.42 24.49
C ASP A 646 -26.34 -19.15 25.24
N ALA A 647 -26.37 -17.99 24.57
CA ALA A 647 -26.79 -16.73 25.18
C ALA A 647 -28.29 -16.75 25.56
N GLU A 648 -28.60 -16.25 26.76
CA GLU A 648 -29.98 -16.18 27.30
C GLU A 648 -30.91 -15.37 26.37
N GLU A 649 -30.37 -14.34 25.74
CA GLU A 649 -31.04 -13.45 24.78
C GLU A 649 -31.49 -14.20 23.51
N ILE A 650 -30.73 -15.21 23.09
CA ILE A 650 -31.11 -16.06 21.94
C ILE A 650 -32.21 -17.05 22.33
N GLN A 651 -32.23 -17.52 23.58
CA GLN A 651 -33.26 -18.45 24.08
C GLN A 651 -34.58 -17.75 24.40
N ASN A 652 -34.55 -16.49 24.86
CA ASN A 652 -35.75 -15.72 25.15
C ASN A 652 -36.42 -15.28 23.83
N LYS A 653 -37.56 -15.89 23.51
CA LYS A 653 -38.34 -15.63 22.28
C LYS A 653 -39.26 -14.42 22.35
N GLN A 654 -39.55 -13.91 23.54
CA GLN A 654 -40.60 -12.91 23.77
C GLN A 654 -40.12 -11.47 23.58
N GLU A 655 -38.81 -11.25 23.68
CA GLU A 655 -38.20 -9.92 23.66
C GLU A 655 -37.35 -9.69 22.41
N GLU A 656 -37.18 -8.42 22.08
CA GLU A 656 -36.20 -7.97 21.09
C GLU A 656 -34.86 -7.73 21.79
N PHE A 657 -33.78 -8.22 21.18
CA PHE A 657 -32.43 -8.05 21.69
C PHE A 657 -31.52 -7.37 20.67
N ALA A 658 -30.55 -6.61 21.19
CA ALA A 658 -29.54 -5.93 20.40
C ALA A 658 -28.15 -6.48 20.74
N MET A 659 -27.42 -6.93 19.72
CA MET A 659 -26.02 -7.32 19.86
C MET A 659 -25.14 -6.12 19.55
N LYS A 660 -24.12 -5.90 20.39
CA LYS A 660 -23.19 -4.79 20.29
C LYS A 660 -21.77 -5.27 20.04
N ILE A 661 -20.99 -4.37 19.45
CA ILE A 661 -19.52 -4.43 19.47
C ILE A 661 -18.99 -3.34 20.40
N TRP A 662 -17.93 -3.65 21.14
CA TRP A 662 -17.13 -2.68 21.87
C TRP A 662 -15.70 -2.71 21.35
N VAL A 663 -15.18 -1.52 21.09
CA VAL A 663 -13.91 -1.31 20.42
C VAL A 663 -13.14 -0.28 21.22
N SER A 664 -11.95 -0.66 21.72
CA SER A 664 -11.10 0.22 22.50
C SER A 664 -9.86 0.60 21.70
N SER A 665 -9.85 1.82 21.16
CA SER A 665 -8.66 2.38 20.49
C SER A 665 -7.71 2.92 21.56
N ASP A 666 -6.45 2.50 21.48
CA ASP A 666 -5.32 2.97 22.30
C ASP A 666 -5.51 2.89 23.82
N GLY A 667 -6.40 2.00 24.29
CA GLY A 667 -6.65 1.75 25.72
C GLY A 667 -7.34 2.89 26.48
N THR A 668 -7.59 4.05 25.86
CA THR A 668 -8.13 5.24 26.54
C THR A 668 -9.61 5.46 26.27
N LYS A 669 -10.11 5.07 25.10
CA LYS A 669 -11.50 5.33 24.69
C LYS A 669 -12.15 4.07 24.13
N THR A 670 -13.24 3.65 24.75
CA THR A 670 -14.11 2.59 24.23
C THR A 670 -15.28 3.20 23.47
N TYR A 671 -15.48 2.73 22.24
CA TYR A 671 -16.65 2.99 21.42
C TYR A 671 -17.59 1.78 21.48
N GLU A 672 -18.91 2.00 21.38
CA GLU A 672 -19.88 0.92 21.22
C GLU A 672 -20.88 1.20 20.08
N ALA A 673 -21.34 0.15 19.42
CA ALA A 673 -22.40 0.24 18.41
C ALA A 673 -23.28 -1.02 18.40
N ILE A 674 -24.56 -0.83 18.06
CA ILE A 674 -25.51 -1.93 17.85
C ILE A 674 -25.35 -2.44 16.41
N VAL A 675 -24.77 -3.64 16.29
CA VAL A 675 -24.49 -4.27 15.00
C VAL A 675 -25.63 -5.15 14.51
N LEU A 676 -26.31 -5.86 15.44
CA LEU A 676 -27.41 -6.76 15.12
C LEU A 676 -28.64 -6.50 15.98
N LYS A 677 -29.82 -6.72 15.40
CA LYS A 677 -31.12 -6.77 16.10
C LYS A 677 -31.74 -8.15 15.89
N ILE A 678 -32.22 -8.74 16.98
CA ILE A 678 -32.98 -9.98 16.97
C ILE A 678 -34.41 -9.63 17.41
N PRO A 679 -35.38 -9.61 16.48
CA PRO A 679 -36.76 -9.25 16.82
C PRO A 679 -37.38 -10.32 17.72
N ALA A 680 -38.36 -9.94 18.54
CA ALA A 680 -39.19 -10.90 19.25
C ALA A 680 -39.85 -11.88 18.26
N GLU A 681 -39.90 -13.16 18.59
CA GLU A 681 -40.77 -14.09 17.86
C GLU A 681 -42.20 -13.71 18.21
N VAL A 682 -42.81 -12.87 17.36
CA VAL A 682 -44.24 -12.58 17.45
C VAL A 682 -44.92 -13.94 17.35
N SER A 683 -45.45 -14.41 18.48
CA SER A 683 -46.29 -15.59 18.51
C SER A 683 -47.36 -15.31 17.46
N PRO A 684 -47.52 -16.16 16.42
CA PRO A 684 -48.56 -15.93 15.44
C PRO A 684 -49.83 -15.62 16.22
N PRO A 685 -50.49 -14.47 15.97
CA PRO A 685 -51.55 -13.97 16.84
C PRO A 685 -52.45 -15.16 17.11
N VAL A 686 -52.57 -15.55 18.39
CA VAL A 686 -53.43 -16.64 18.81
C VAL A 686 -54.72 -16.38 18.07
N GLU A 687 -55.02 -17.25 17.11
CA GLU A 687 -56.16 -17.11 16.23
C GLU A 687 -57.35 -17.20 17.19
N GLN A 688 -57.79 -16.05 17.72
CA GLN A 688 -59.02 -15.94 18.48
C GLN A 688 -60.03 -16.38 17.46
N LYS A 689 -60.47 -17.64 17.58
CA LYS A 689 -61.45 -18.24 16.70
C LYS A 689 -62.53 -17.18 16.50
N PRO A 690 -62.64 -16.56 15.31
CA PRO A 690 -63.77 -15.71 15.05
C PRO A 690 -65.01 -16.59 15.30
N PRO A 691 -66.09 -16.06 15.90
CA PRO A 691 -67.33 -16.82 16.03
C PRO A 691 -67.61 -17.44 14.66
N ARG A 692 -67.79 -18.78 14.64
CA ARG A 692 -67.90 -19.60 13.41
C ARG A 692 -68.79 -18.90 12.36
N VAL A 693 -68.18 -18.12 11.48
CA VAL A 693 -68.74 -17.78 10.19
C VAL A 693 -68.16 -18.82 9.26
N LYS A 694 -69.06 -19.67 8.73
CA LYS A 694 -68.73 -20.70 7.75
C LYS A 694 -67.86 -20.04 6.66
N PRO A 695 -66.69 -20.61 6.31
CA PRO A 695 -65.92 -20.11 5.19
C PRO A 695 -66.83 -20.12 3.96
N LEU A 696 -67.05 -18.94 3.37
CA LEU A 696 -67.64 -18.90 2.04
C LEU A 696 -66.70 -19.70 1.13
N PRO A 697 -67.19 -20.74 0.43
CA PRO A 697 -66.35 -21.57 -0.40
C PRO A 697 -65.62 -20.70 -1.43
N PRO A 698 -64.35 -21.00 -1.76
CA PRO A 698 -63.64 -20.28 -2.81
C PRO A 698 -64.53 -20.28 -4.04
N ARG A 699 -64.87 -19.07 -4.54
CA ARG A 699 -65.71 -18.92 -5.74
C ARG A 699 -64.98 -19.62 -6.88
N LYS A 700 -65.41 -20.84 -7.21
CA LYS A 700 -64.89 -21.58 -8.37
C LYS A 700 -64.99 -20.68 -9.58
N LEU A 701 -63.84 -20.33 -10.17
CA LEU A 701 -63.80 -19.60 -11.43
C LEU A 701 -64.30 -20.52 -12.53
N GLU A 702 -65.49 -20.23 -13.04
CA GLU A 702 -66.12 -21.00 -14.11
C GLU A 702 -66.10 -20.19 -15.40
N ALA A 703 -65.67 -20.80 -16.49
CA ALA A 703 -65.74 -20.18 -17.81
C ALA A 703 -67.18 -20.23 -18.33
N GLU A 704 -67.66 -19.18 -19.00
CA GLU A 704 -68.96 -19.19 -19.65
C GLU A 704 -68.82 -19.37 -21.16
N VAL A 705 -69.57 -20.32 -21.73
CA VAL A 705 -69.55 -20.66 -23.16
C VAL A 705 -70.88 -20.28 -23.80
N LYS A 706 -70.85 -19.63 -24.96
CA LYS A 706 -72.06 -19.33 -25.74
C LYS A 706 -72.56 -20.57 -26.47
N THR A 707 -73.85 -20.87 -26.33
CA THR A 707 -74.56 -21.91 -27.06
C THR A 707 -75.73 -21.30 -27.84
N ARG A 708 -76.35 -22.07 -28.75
CA ARG A 708 -77.55 -21.63 -29.48
C ARG A 708 -78.72 -21.23 -28.56
N ARG A 709 -78.74 -21.68 -27.30
CA ARG A 709 -79.77 -21.36 -26.29
C ARG A 709 -79.32 -20.34 -25.23
N GLY A 710 -78.18 -19.67 -25.42
CA GLY A 710 -77.62 -18.70 -24.47
C GLY A 710 -76.29 -19.12 -23.84
N LYS A 711 -75.87 -18.45 -22.77
CA LYS A 711 -74.61 -18.73 -22.05
C LYS A 711 -74.78 -19.90 -21.09
N ARG A 712 -73.80 -20.80 -21.02
CA ARG A 712 -73.74 -21.89 -20.02
C ARG A 712 -72.36 -21.99 -19.40
N LYS A 713 -72.26 -22.65 -18.26
CA LYS A 713 -70.98 -22.99 -17.61
C LYS A 713 -70.19 -23.99 -18.46
N GLY A 714 -68.93 -23.65 -18.74
CA GLY A 714 -67.93 -24.44 -19.43
C GLY A 714 -67.03 -25.19 -18.46
N LYS A 715 -66.34 -26.23 -18.96
CA LYS A 715 -65.40 -27.02 -18.15
C LYS A 715 -64.10 -26.28 -17.84
N GLY A 716 -63.79 -25.21 -18.58
CA GLY A 716 -62.62 -24.38 -18.37
C GLY A 716 -62.46 -23.29 -19.44
N PHE A 717 -61.46 -22.43 -19.23
CA PHE A 717 -61.07 -21.36 -20.14
C PHE A 717 -60.28 -21.94 -21.33
N SER A 718 -60.44 -21.35 -22.51
CA SER A 718 -59.67 -21.76 -23.70
C SER A 718 -58.25 -21.19 -23.68
N ARG A 719 -57.35 -21.78 -24.48
CA ARG A 719 -55.96 -21.30 -24.58
C ARG A 719 -55.86 -19.84 -24.99
N ASN A 720 -56.74 -19.42 -25.90
CA ASN A 720 -56.79 -18.05 -26.39
C ASN A 720 -57.35 -17.09 -25.32
N GLU A 721 -58.30 -17.53 -24.48
CA GLU A 721 -58.81 -16.70 -23.37
C GLU A 721 -57.74 -16.46 -22.29
N VAL A 722 -56.95 -17.49 -21.98
CA VAL A 722 -55.81 -17.39 -21.04
C VAL A 722 -54.73 -16.48 -21.60
N ALA A 723 -54.27 -16.72 -22.83
CA ALA A 723 -53.21 -15.92 -23.45
C ALA A 723 -53.61 -14.45 -23.60
N ASN A 724 -54.84 -14.16 -24.04
CA ASN A 724 -55.33 -12.79 -24.19
C ASN A 724 -55.64 -12.10 -22.85
N ALA A 725 -55.75 -12.87 -21.76
CA ALA A 725 -55.80 -12.32 -20.40
C ALA A 725 -54.41 -11.94 -19.86
N GLY A 726 -53.33 -12.22 -20.60
CA GLY A 726 -51.95 -11.97 -20.18
C GLY A 726 -51.39 -13.04 -19.26
N LEU A 727 -51.97 -14.24 -19.25
CA LEU A 727 -51.58 -15.34 -18.38
C LEU A 727 -50.75 -16.39 -19.12
N THR A 728 -49.72 -16.89 -18.46
CA THR A 728 -48.96 -18.06 -18.88
C THR A 728 -49.63 -19.36 -18.41
N MET A 729 -49.19 -20.51 -18.94
CA MET A 729 -49.73 -21.81 -18.49
C MET A 729 -49.23 -22.17 -17.08
N GLU A 730 -48.05 -21.67 -16.67
CA GLU A 730 -47.61 -21.72 -15.28
C GLU A 730 -48.58 -20.98 -14.36
N ASP A 731 -49.00 -19.76 -14.71
CA ASP A 731 -49.94 -18.97 -13.90
C ASP A 731 -51.28 -19.68 -13.71
N VAL A 732 -51.79 -20.28 -14.79
CA VAL A 732 -53.03 -21.09 -14.74
C VAL A 732 -52.91 -22.25 -13.75
N LYS A 733 -51.73 -22.88 -13.67
CA LYS A 733 -51.47 -23.99 -12.74
C LYS A 733 -51.32 -23.50 -11.30
N CYS A 734 -50.59 -22.41 -11.08
CA CYS A 734 -50.40 -21.80 -9.76
C CYS A 734 -51.72 -21.28 -9.18
N LEU A 735 -52.54 -20.62 -9.99
CA LEU A 735 -53.81 -20.03 -9.59
C LEU A 735 -54.99 -21.01 -9.64
N HIS A 736 -54.75 -22.30 -9.94
CA HIS A 736 -55.77 -23.34 -10.05
C HIS A 736 -56.93 -22.96 -10.99
N ILE A 737 -56.64 -22.26 -12.08
CA ILE A 737 -57.64 -21.81 -13.06
C ILE A 737 -58.05 -23.01 -13.94
N PRO A 738 -59.36 -23.35 -14.06
CA PRO A 738 -59.77 -24.50 -14.86
C PRO A 738 -59.52 -24.25 -16.34
N TYR A 739 -58.75 -25.12 -16.98
CA TYR A 739 -58.32 -24.98 -18.37
C TYR A 739 -58.86 -26.11 -19.25
N ASP A 740 -59.55 -25.76 -20.34
CA ASP A 740 -60.08 -26.72 -21.30
C ASP A 740 -59.26 -26.71 -22.61
N LYS A 741 -58.31 -27.64 -22.70
CA LYS A 741 -57.43 -27.84 -23.87
C LYS A 741 -58.18 -28.04 -25.19
N ARG A 742 -59.43 -28.52 -25.14
CA ARG A 742 -60.21 -28.87 -26.34
C ARG A 742 -61.02 -27.70 -26.87
N ARG A 743 -61.16 -26.61 -26.09
CA ARG A 743 -61.98 -25.46 -26.45
C ARG A 743 -61.18 -24.47 -27.29
N LYS A 744 -61.68 -24.15 -28.48
CA LYS A 744 -61.08 -23.16 -29.39
C LYS A 744 -61.81 -21.80 -29.38
N SER A 745 -63.02 -21.73 -28.86
CA SER A 745 -63.78 -20.48 -28.78
C SER A 745 -63.26 -19.58 -27.66
N SER A 746 -63.14 -18.29 -27.95
CA SER A 746 -62.79 -17.25 -27.00
C SER A 746 -63.91 -16.23 -26.86
N HIS A 747 -64.12 -15.74 -25.65
CA HIS A 747 -65.14 -14.75 -25.34
C HIS A 747 -64.57 -13.64 -24.45
N SER A 748 -64.88 -12.38 -24.78
CA SER A 748 -64.37 -11.20 -24.07
C SER A 748 -64.68 -11.21 -22.58
N TRP A 749 -65.90 -11.62 -22.20
CA TRP A 749 -66.30 -11.69 -20.78
C TRP A 749 -65.48 -12.69 -19.95
N ASN A 750 -64.95 -13.75 -20.57
CA ASN A 750 -64.07 -14.69 -19.86
C ASN A 750 -62.67 -14.11 -19.68
N MET A 751 -62.18 -13.35 -20.67
CA MET A 751 -60.88 -12.69 -20.62
C MET A 751 -60.85 -11.60 -19.54
N GLU A 752 -61.90 -10.77 -19.44
CA GLU A 752 -62.04 -9.78 -18.36
C GLU A 752 -62.10 -10.45 -16.98
N ARG A 753 -62.81 -11.57 -16.87
CA ARG A 753 -62.91 -12.33 -15.62
C ARG A 753 -61.55 -12.88 -15.17
N LEU A 754 -60.72 -13.34 -16.11
CA LEU A 754 -59.35 -13.77 -15.83
C LEU A 754 -58.44 -12.59 -15.43
N LYS A 755 -58.53 -11.45 -16.12
CA LYS A 755 -57.78 -10.22 -15.77
C LYS A 755 -58.13 -9.68 -14.38
N PHE A 756 -59.35 -9.90 -13.90
CA PHE A 756 -59.76 -9.47 -12.57
C PHE A 756 -59.14 -10.34 -11.46
N VAL A 757 -58.86 -11.60 -11.75
CA VAL A 757 -58.23 -12.54 -10.80
C VAL A 757 -56.75 -12.24 -10.63
N THR A 758 -56.08 -11.75 -11.68
CA THR A 758 -54.64 -11.47 -11.67
C THR A 758 -54.28 -10.10 -11.12
N LYS A 759 -55.26 -9.18 -10.99
CA LYS A 759 -55.08 -7.88 -10.35
C LYS A 759 -55.29 -7.91 -8.82
N ARG A 760 -55.67 -9.07 -8.27
CA ARG A 760 -55.71 -9.34 -6.84
C ARG A 760 -54.47 -10.11 -6.45
#